data_AF-A0A7H0FKU7-F1
#
_entry.id   AF-A0A7H0FKU7-F1
#
_cell.length_a   1.000
_cell.length_b   1.000
_cell.length_c   1.000
_cell.angle_alpha   90.00
_cell.angle_beta   90.00
_cell.angle_gamma   90.00
#
_symmetry.space_group_name_H-M   'P 1'
#
loop_
_entity.id
_entity.type
_entity.pdbx_description
1 polymer ?
#
loop_
_entity_poly.entity_id
_entity_poly.type
_entity_poly.pdbx_seq_one_letter_code
_entity_poly.pdbx_strand_id
1 'polypeptide(L)'
;MNGVQKGMVFKVGNDLSTGRGENRETIVSWLGLLLLVGLTFILFSLFHQPMVSQANEPTQEKHFMVYYRAWRDKTMQGVNTTLPDENWLPMHDIPYGIDIVNVFSYVPKGQEALAQPFYDTLKNEYAPALHARGVRLVRGIDYSELLKVPYAGTTPTEAEFDAYAKELLTKFVDDLGIDGLDIDMETRPSEKDIVLSNGVIRALSKYIGPKSGTDRPFLYDTNAEYLPPLQDVSDCFDFLAYQQYGSDDQRTQRALNNLSPVLNGERFVPGLTFPEEQDRNRWYDTKEPYMESNMYKVARYSYENNLGGMFLYALDRDGRTYNEDDLNQIKPSNLLWTKTAIAESKGVSLAEMKAAAQHYLKRISYANTDLEAQNRAAEAVTQATTLYDVNKAILGGDYGQGISNTYDAELEKGLLAIDLTTLYRTLDQAVTAIEKAENYTPETIQALQTTKETVATELAGKTYTAAQVTTWQTEVQTALDNLKEKQTQPLKSVFSIDAGRKYFSVEQLEELVAKASQNGYTDVQLILGNDGLRFILDDMSVNVNGKKYNHNRVSKAIQRGNNAYYNDPNGNALTQKEMDRLLAFAKARNINIIPVINSPGHMDALLVAMEKLAIKNPTFDGSKRTVDLGNQKAVNFTKAIISKYVAYFSAHSEIFNFGGDEYANDVDTGGWAKLQSSGRYKDFVAYANDLAKIIKDAGMQPMSFNDGIYYNSDDSFGTFDPEIIISYWTAGWSGYDVAKPEYFVQKGHKIFNTNDAWYWVAGNVDSGIYQYDDALANMSKKAFTDVPAGSPNLPIIGSIQCVWYDDPRRDYDFERIYTLMDTFSENYREYMVVK
;
A
#
# COMPACT_ATOMS: atom_id res chain seq x y z
N MET A 1 -4.85 -29.92 53.59
CA MET A 1 -5.65 -31.15 53.79
C MET A 1 -5.71 -31.91 52.47
N ASN A 2 -6.02 -33.20 52.51
CA ASN A 2 -6.18 -34.21 51.44
C ASN A 2 -6.62 -33.66 50.05
N GLY A 3 -6.20 -34.19 48.89
CA GLY A 3 -5.26 -35.28 48.52
C GLY A 3 -5.32 -35.48 46.98
N VAL A 4 -4.23 -35.63 46.22
CA VAL A 4 -3.36 -36.83 46.09
C VAL A 4 -4.17 -38.05 45.63
N GLN A 5 -4.11 -38.50 44.36
CA GLN A 5 -3.09 -39.35 43.68
C GLN A 5 -3.28 -39.23 42.14
N LYS A 6 -2.40 -39.59 41.19
CA LYS A 6 -0.99 -40.07 40.99
C LYS A 6 -0.76 -39.89 39.45
N GLY A 7 0.41 -39.82 38.82
CA GLY A 7 1.84 -39.93 39.14
C GLY A 7 2.57 -40.04 37.77
N MET A 8 3.64 -39.29 37.48
CA MET A 8 5.05 -39.67 37.71
C MET A 8 5.46 -40.99 37.00
N VAL A 9 6.57 -41.10 36.23
CA VAL A 9 7.77 -40.25 36.11
C VAL A 9 8.58 -40.67 34.84
N PHE A 10 9.20 -39.71 34.11
CA PHE A 10 10.48 -39.66 33.32
C PHE A 10 11.03 -40.96 32.59
N LYS A 11 12.06 -40.95 31.73
CA LYS A 11 13.18 -40.01 31.48
C LYS A 11 13.78 -40.14 30.06
N VAL A 12 14.59 -39.14 29.69
CA VAL A 12 15.43 -39.04 28.48
C VAL A 12 16.55 -40.10 28.45
N GLY A 13 16.94 -40.57 27.25
CA GLY A 13 18.20 -41.28 26.98
C GLY A 13 18.47 -41.46 25.48
N ASN A 14 19.69 -41.13 25.03
CA ASN A 14 20.21 -41.49 23.70
C ASN A 14 20.66 -42.96 23.69
N ASP A 15 20.76 -43.62 22.52
CA ASP A 15 22.05 -43.75 21.81
C ASP A 15 21.93 -44.42 20.42
N LEU A 16 23.04 -44.52 19.70
CA LEU A 16 23.23 -45.03 18.35
C LEU A 16 23.48 -46.56 18.27
N SER A 17 23.37 -47.08 17.04
CA SER A 17 24.30 -48.05 16.37
C SER A 17 23.75 -49.41 15.89
N THR A 18 24.18 -49.80 14.66
CA THR A 18 24.42 -51.16 14.09
C THR A 18 23.45 -52.34 14.37
N GLY A 19 23.06 -53.21 13.43
CA GLY A 19 23.45 -53.43 12.02
C GLY A 19 23.62 -54.94 11.67
N ARG A 20 23.16 -55.38 10.48
CA ARG A 20 23.23 -56.78 9.92
C ARG A 20 22.33 -57.82 10.62
N GLY A 21 21.88 -58.94 10.00
CA GLY A 21 21.95 -59.44 8.60
C GLY A 21 20.62 -60.16 8.23
N GLU A 22 20.44 -60.92 7.14
CA GLU A 22 21.37 -61.57 6.18
C GLU A 22 20.73 -61.82 4.79
N ASN A 23 21.56 -62.08 3.75
CA ASN A 23 21.45 -63.08 2.65
C ASN A 23 20.06 -63.40 2.00
N ARG A 24 19.83 -63.50 0.67
CA ARG A 24 20.62 -63.69 -0.59
C ARG A 24 19.64 -63.45 -1.79
N GLU A 25 19.94 -63.46 -3.10
CA GLU A 25 21.15 -63.56 -3.96
C GLU A 25 21.49 -62.15 -4.57
N THR A 26 22.24 -61.80 -5.62
CA THR A 26 22.94 -62.40 -6.80
C THR A 26 22.04 -62.77 -8.03
N ILE A 27 22.27 -62.33 -9.29
CA ILE A 27 23.48 -61.83 -10.00
C ILE A 27 23.15 -60.84 -11.19
N VAL A 28 23.90 -59.72 -11.32
CA VAL A 28 24.57 -59.10 -12.51
C VAL A 28 23.92 -59.16 -13.94
N SER A 29 23.97 -58.16 -14.85
CA SER A 29 24.20 -56.68 -14.83
C SER A 29 24.05 -56.04 -16.25
N TRP A 30 23.69 -54.75 -16.33
CA TRP A 30 24.08 -53.73 -17.33
C TRP A 30 24.37 -54.10 -18.82
N LEU A 31 23.46 -53.70 -19.70
CA LEU A 31 23.62 -53.20 -21.08
C LEU A 31 22.27 -52.53 -21.47
N GLY A 32 22.16 -51.52 -22.32
CA GLY A 32 23.15 -50.78 -23.10
C GLY A 32 22.47 -50.00 -24.23
N LEU A 33 22.20 -48.70 -23.99
CA LEU A 33 21.73 -47.65 -24.91
C LEU A 33 21.37 -48.02 -26.38
N LEU A 34 20.10 -47.85 -26.80
CA LEU A 34 19.64 -47.21 -28.07
C LEU A 34 18.14 -47.46 -28.36
N LEU A 35 17.50 -46.54 -29.11
CA LEU A 35 16.29 -46.70 -29.94
C LEU A 35 15.05 -47.39 -29.28
N LEU A 36 13.94 -46.68 -29.02
CA LEU A 36 13.16 -45.96 -30.03
C LEU A 36 12.50 -44.68 -29.48
N VAL A 37 12.41 -43.64 -30.31
CA VAL A 37 11.46 -42.53 -30.10
C VAL A 37 10.14 -42.90 -30.78
N GLY A 38 9.02 -42.68 -30.08
CA GLY A 38 7.67 -42.71 -30.66
C GLY A 38 6.83 -43.94 -30.33
N LEU A 39 6.19 -43.95 -29.15
CA LEU A 39 4.91 -44.64 -28.88
C LEU A 39 4.28 -44.19 -27.54
N THR A 40 4.04 -42.88 -27.42
CA THR A 40 3.27 -42.26 -26.32
C THR A 40 2.03 -41.49 -26.82
N PHE A 41 1.57 -41.83 -28.02
CA PHE A 41 0.17 -41.70 -28.43
C PHE A 41 -0.46 -43.10 -28.43
N ILE A 42 -1.81 -43.17 -28.33
CA ILE A 42 -2.58 -44.41 -28.14
C ILE A 42 -2.46 -45.02 -26.73
N LEU A 43 -2.77 -44.22 -25.70
CA LEU A 43 -3.34 -44.74 -24.44
C LEU A 43 -4.34 -43.78 -23.76
N PHE A 44 -4.73 -42.71 -24.46
CA PHE A 44 -5.60 -41.63 -23.96
C PHE A 44 -7.00 -41.61 -24.62
N SER A 45 -7.41 -42.73 -25.24
CA SER A 45 -8.55 -42.80 -26.17
C SER A 45 -9.59 -43.86 -25.78
N LEU A 46 -9.76 -44.14 -24.47
CA LEU A 46 -10.74 -45.11 -23.94
C LEU A 46 -11.61 -44.59 -22.77
N PHE A 47 -11.55 -43.29 -22.46
CA PHE A 47 -12.47 -42.62 -21.53
C PHE A 47 -13.01 -41.30 -22.10
N HIS A 48 -13.54 -41.36 -23.33
CA HIS A 48 -14.39 -40.33 -23.94
C HIS A 48 -15.59 -41.01 -24.62
N GLN A 49 -16.46 -41.62 -23.80
CA GLN A 49 -17.88 -41.61 -24.17
C GLN A 49 -18.40 -40.22 -23.79
N PRO A 50 -19.15 -39.51 -24.66
CA PRO A 50 -19.89 -38.36 -24.19
C PRO A 50 -20.88 -38.87 -23.14
N MET A 51 -20.87 -38.25 -21.95
CA MET A 51 -22.10 -38.26 -21.16
C MET A 51 -23.15 -37.60 -22.03
N VAL A 52 -24.08 -38.41 -22.55
CA VAL A 52 -25.39 -37.90 -22.94
C VAL A 52 -25.99 -37.43 -21.63
N SER A 53 -25.79 -36.14 -21.32
CA SER A 53 -26.61 -35.45 -20.34
C SER A 53 -28.04 -35.82 -20.68
N GLN A 54 -28.85 -36.16 -19.67
CA GLN A 54 -30.28 -35.95 -19.86
C GLN A 54 -30.40 -34.48 -20.26
N ALA A 55 -30.96 -34.24 -21.45
CA ALA A 55 -31.35 -32.91 -21.80
C ALA A 55 -32.46 -32.57 -20.81
N ASN A 56 -32.15 -31.73 -19.83
CA ASN A 56 -33.19 -30.90 -19.24
C ASN A 56 -33.84 -30.22 -20.45
N GLU A 57 -35.14 -30.43 -20.63
CA GLU A 57 -35.90 -29.63 -21.59
C GLU A 57 -35.63 -28.16 -21.27
N PRO A 58 -35.51 -27.27 -22.28
CA PRO A 58 -35.15 -25.88 -22.05
C PRO A 58 -36.17 -25.24 -21.12
N THR A 59 -35.79 -25.12 -19.84
CA THR A 59 -36.62 -24.52 -18.80
C THR A 59 -36.85 -23.09 -19.22
N GLN A 60 -38.10 -22.77 -19.56
CA GLN A 60 -38.50 -21.45 -20.01
C GLN A 60 -37.89 -20.39 -19.08
N GLU A 61 -37.13 -19.46 -19.66
CA GLU A 61 -36.50 -18.38 -18.91
C GLU A 61 -37.57 -17.61 -18.14
N LYS A 62 -37.34 -17.39 -16.84
CA LYS A 62 -38.33 -16.79 -15.94
C LYS A 62 -38.11 -15.29 -15.89
N HIS A 63 -39.05 -14.57 -16.48
CA HIS A 63 -38.98 -13.13 -16.63
C HIS A 63 -39.17 -12.43 -15.29
N PHE A 64 -38.31 -11.46 -14.99
CA PHE A 64 -38.54 -10.52 -13.91
C PHE A 64 -38.70 -9.13 -14.52
N MET A 65 -39.92 -8.59 -14.43
CA MET A 65 -40.23 -7.28 -15.00
C MET A 65 -40.31 -6.21 -13.91
N VAL A 66 -40.10 -4.94 -14.26
CA VAL A 66 -40.36 -3.81 -13.36
C VAL A 66 -41.08 -2.67 -14.05
N TYR A 67 -42.03 -2.05 -13.34
CA TYR A 67 -42.65 -0.80 -13.74
C TYR A 67 -41.84 0.35 -13.15
N TYR A 68 -40.95 0.88 -13.97
CA TYR A 68 -40.00 1.92 -13.62
C TYR A 68 -40.66 3.29 -13.75
N ARG A 69 -40.98 3.90 -12.60
CA ARG A 69 -41.60 5.23 -12.51
C ARG A 69 -40.61 6.28 -13.03
N ALA A 70 -40.70 6.67 -14.30
CA ALA A 70 -39.70 7.54 -14.93
C ALA A 70 -39.57 8.94 -14.27
N TRP A 71 -40.63 9.43 -13.60
CA TRP A 71 -40.60 10.66 -12.79
C TRP A 71 -39.88 10.49 -11.43
N ARG A 72 -39.30 9.31 -11.19
CA ARG A 72 -38.37 8.97 -10.12
C ARG A 72 -36.97 8.63 -10.63
N ASP A 73 -36.72 8.75 -11.94
CA ASP A 73 -35.37 8.69 -12.47
C ASP A 73 -34.55 9.90 -12.02
N LYS A 74 -33.28 9.67 -11.68
CA LYS A 74 -32.30 10.68 -11.28
C LYS A 74 -32.18 11.87 -12.24
N THR A 75 -32.51 11.70 -13.51
CA THR A 75 -32.50 12.76 -14.53
C THR A 75 -33.84 13.52 -14.67
N MET A 76 -34.97 12.98 -14.20
CA MET A 76 -36.31 13.59 -14.34
C MET A 76 -36.72 14.41 -13.10
N GLN A 77 -36.01 15.50 -12.82
CA GLN A 77 -36.26 16.31 -11.62
C GLN A 77 -37.49 17.23 -11.75
N GLY A 78 -38.30 17.32 -10.70
CA GLY A 78 -39.45 18.24 -10.61
C GLY A 78 -40.70 17.86 -11.42
N VAL A 79 -40.71 16.71 -12.10
CA VAL A 79 -41.87 16.19 -12.84
C VAL A 79 -42.76 15.35 -11.93
N ASN A 80 -44.09 15.50 -12.06
CA ASN A 80 -45.10 14.70 -11.35
C ASN A 80 -44.86 14.57 -9.82
N THR A 81 -44.33 15.61 -9.18
CA THR A 81 -43.98 15.59 -7.75
C THR A 81 -44.24 16.93 -7.08
N THR A 82 -44.44 16.89 -5.76
CA THR A 82 -44.46 18.08 -4.88
C THR A 82 -43.39 18.01 -3.80
N LEU A 83 -42.62 16.92 -3.75
CA LEU A 83 -41.53 16.73 -2.78
C LEU A 83 -40.28 17.53 -3.19
N PRO A 84 -39.49 18.01 -2.23
CA PRO A 84 -38.26 18.78 -2.49
C PRO A 84 -37.03 17.91 -2.73
N ASP A 85 -37.12 16.60 -2.47
CA ASP A 85 -35.99 15.67 -2.50
C ASP A 85 -35.58 15.31 -3.94
N GLU A 86 -34.29 15.01 -4.14
CA GLU A 86 -33.78 14.58 -5.43
C GLU A 86 -34.14 13.11 -5.72
N ASN A 87 -34.55 12.83 -6.96
CA ASN A 87 -34.66 11.45 -7.45
C ASN A 87 -33.29 10.73 -7.40
N TRP A 88 -33.27 9.49 -6.91
CA TRP A 88 -32.02 8.80 -6.56
C TRP A 88 -31.56 7.72 -7.56
N LEU A 89 -32.51 7.01 -8.19
CA LEU A 89 -32.26 5.82 -9.00
C LEU A 89 -32.08 6.20 -10.48
N PRO A 90 -30.94 5.86 -11.12
CA PRO A 90 -30.82 5.86 -12.58
C PRO A 90 -31.08 4.45 -13.14
N MET A 91 -31.53 4.35 -14.39
CA MET A 91 -31.78 3.04 -15.01
C MET A 91 -30.53 2.14 -15.12
N HIS A 92 -29.32 2.69 -15.08
CA HIS A 92 -28.07 1.91 -15.02
C HIS A 92 -27.93 1.05 -13.75
N ASP A 93 -28.54 1.48 -12.64
CA ASP A 93 -28.41 0.84 -11.33
C ASP A 93 -29.52 -0.18 -11.02
N ILE A 94 -30.42 -0.46 -11.97
CA ILE A 94 -31.44 -1.51 -11.78
C ILE A 94 -30.77 -2.90 -11.62
N PRO A 95 -31.28 -3.76 -10.71
CA PRO A 95 -30.71 -5.08 -10.42
C PRO A 95 -30.47 -5.94 -11.66
N TYR A 96 -29.46 -6.81 -11.58
CA TYR A 96 -29.27 -7.87 -12.56
C TYR A 96 -30.35 -8.94 -12.36
N GLY A 97 -30.71 -9.61 -13.45
CA GLY A 97 -31.80 -10.58 -13.46
C GLY A 97 -33.19 -9.97 -13.69
N ILE A 98 -33.32 -8.64 -13.71
CA ILE A 98 -34.40 -7.95 -14.42
C ILE A 98 -34.10 -8.02 -15.92
N ASP A 99 -35.08 -8.47 -16.71
CA ASP A 99 -34.96 -8.65 -18.17
C ASP A 99 -36.01 -7.85 -18.97
N ILE A 100 -37.10 -7.39 -18.33
CA ILE A 100 -38.06 -6.45 -18.95
C ILE A 100 -38.25 -5.23 -18.05
N VAL A 101 -38.17 -4.02 -18.62
CA VAL A 101 -38.50 -2.78 -17.90
C VAL A 101 -39.60 -2.03 -18.64
N ASN A 102 -40.72 -1.79 -17.96
CA ASN A 102 -41.74 -0.86 -18.41
C ASN A 102 -41.36 0.56 -18.00
N VAL A 103 -41.10 1.42 -18.99
CA VAL A 103 -40.75 2.84 -18.81
C VAL A 103 -42.02 3.64 -18.56
N PHE A 104 -42.63 3.39 -17.40
CA PHE A 104 -43.90 3.96 -16.98
C PHE A 104 -43.71 5.45 -16.66
N SER A 105 -44.24 6.34 -17.51
CA SER A 105 -44.06 7.78 -17.38
C SER A 105 -45.34 8.56 -17.65
N TYR A 106 -45.78 9.27 -16.62
CA TYR A 106 -46.77 10.33 -16.73
C TYR A 106 -46.08 11.68 -16.57
N VAL A 107 -46.25 12.55 -17.57
CA VAL A 107 -45.70 13.91 -17.60
C VAL A 107 -46.87 14.91 -17.59
N PRO A 108 -47.11 15.63 -16.48
CA PRO A 108 -48.13 16.66 -16.41
C PRO A 108 -47.92 17.76 -17.46
N LYS A 109 -49.02 18.21 -18.07
CA LYS A 109 -48.99 19.26 -19.10
C LYS A 109 -48.31 20.54 -18.58
N GLY A 110 -47.31 21.02 -19.31
CA GLY A 110 -46.45 22.15 -18.92
C GLY A 110 -45.15 21.74 -18.21
N GLN A 111 -44.91 20.45 -17.96
CA GLN A 111 -43.67 19.90 -17.41
C GLN A 111 -42.81 19.17 -18.46
N GLU A 112 -43.18 19.22 -19.75
CA GLU A 112 -42.52 18.46 -20.82
C GLU A 112 -41.03 18.81 -20.94
N ALA A 113 -40.67 20.09 -20.79
CA ALA A 113 -39.28 20.56 -20.80
C ALA A 113 -38.46 20.12 -19.57
N LEU A 114 -39.11 19.76 -18.45
CA LEU A 114 -38.46 19.17 -17.28
C LEU A 114 -38.29 17.65 -17.44
N ALA A 115 -39.13 17.02 -18.25
CA ALA A 115 -39.06 15.59 -18.56
C ALA A 115 -38.05 15.25 -19.66
N GLN A 116 -37.76 16.20 -20.57
CA GLN A 116 -36.89 15.98 -21.72
C GLN A 116 -35.50 15.38 -21.40
N PRO A 117 -34.76 15.81 -20.34
CA PRO A 117 -33.45 15.24 -20.03
C PRO A 117 -33.47 13.73 -19.82
N PHE A 118 -34.54 13.19 -19.21
CA PHE A 118 -34.70 11.75 -19.07
C PHE A 118 -34.94 11.06 -20.42
N TYR A 119 -35.75 11.64 -21.31
CA TYR A 119 -35.99 11.03 -22.62
C TYR A 119 -34.73 11.06 -23.51
N ASP A 120 -33.89 12.09 -23.35
CA ASP A 120 -32.58 12.18 -24.00
C ASP A 120 -31.61 11.11 -23.43
N THR A 121 -31.48 10.98 -22.10
CA THR A 121 -30.64 9.94 -21.48
C THR A 121 -31.18 8.52 -21.71
N LEU A 122 -32.50 8.33 -21.74
CA LEU A 122 -33.16 7.05 -22.06
C LEU A 122 -32.70 6.54 -23.42
N LYS A 123 -32.81 7.38 -24.46
CA LYS A 123 -32.49 7.02 -25.83
C LYS A 123 -30.99 6.82 -26.08
N ASN A 124 -30.16 7.68 -25.50
CA ASN A 124 -28.74 7.76 -25.85
C ASN A 124 -27.82 6.96 -24.91
N GLU A 125 -28.24 6.67 -23.68
CA GLU A 125 -27.39 6.06 -22.64
C GLU A 125 -28.04 4.83 -21.99
N TYR A 126 -29.25 4.96 -21.45
CA TYR A 126 -29.89 3.87 -20.70
C TYR A 126 -30.30 2.69 -21.60
N ALA A 127 -31.02 2.94 -22.70
CA ALA A 127 -31.47 1.86 -23.59
C ALA A 127 -30.29 1.07 -24.18
N PRO A 128 -29.24 1.69 -24.78
CA PRO A 128 -28.06 0.96 -25.24
C PRO A 128 -27.38 0.13 -24.14
N ALA A 129 -27.27 0.67 -22.92
CA ALA A 129 -26.64 -0.04 -21.79
C ALA A 129 -27.47 -1.22 -21.26
N LEU A 130 -28.80 -1.11 -21.29
CA LEU A 130 -29.72 -2.17 -20.88
C LEU A 130 -29.86 -3.24 -21.98
N HIS A 131 -29.89 -2.86 -23.25
CA HIS A 131 -29.79 -3.77 -24.39
C HIS A 131 -28.50 -4.60 -24.35
N ALA A 132 -27.36 -3.98 -23.99
CA ALA A 132 -26.09 -4.68 -23.78
C ALA A 132 -26.09 -5.65 -22.59
N ARG A 133 -27.02 -5.48 -21.63
CA ARG A 133 -27.31 -6.43 -20.53
C ARG A 133 -28.33 -7.50 -20.92
N GLY A 134 -28.85 -7.49 -22.16
CA GLY A 134 -29.91 -8.40 -22.63
C GLY A 134 -31.35 -7.97 -22.29
N VAL A 135 -31.52 -6.85 -21.56
CA VAL A 135 -32.82 -6.34 -21.13
C VAL A 135 -33.63 -5.82 -22.32
N ARG A 136 -34.96 -5.88 -22.25
CA ARG A 136 -35.90 -5.24 -23.17
C ARG A 136 -36.71 -4.15 -22.47
N LEU A 137 -37.00 -3.09 -23.20
CA LEU A 137 -37.70 -1.90 -22.72
C LEU A 137 -39.06 -1.78 -23.39
N VAL A 138 -40.13 -1.68 -22.60
CA VAL A 138 -41.50 -1.44 -23.09
C VAL A 138 -42.02 -0.10 -22.62
N ARG A 139 -43.01 0.44 -23.36
CA ARG A 139 -43.80 1.59 -22.90
C ARG A 139 -45.25 1.21 -22.66
N GLY A 140 -45.68 1.32 -21.41
CA GLY A 140 -47.09 1.39 -21.04
C GLY A 140 -47.81 2.54 -21.75
N ILE A 141 -48.90 2.22 -22.44
CA ILE A 141 -49.87 3.16 -22.99
C ILE A 141 -51.27 2.81 -22.49
N ASP A 142 -52.03 3.82 -22.07
CA ASP A 142 -53.42 3.68 -21.63
C ASP A 142 -54.31 3.16 -22.77
N TYR A 143 -55.20 2.22 -22.46
CA TYR A 143 -56.12 1.57 -23.40
C TYR A 143 -56.94 2.54 -24.27
N SER A 144 -57.16 3.80 -23.87
CA SER A 144 -57.85 4.78 -24.71
C SER A 144 -57.03 5.25 -25.92
N GLU A 145 -55.69 5.13 -25.93
CA GLU A 145 -54.91 5.24 -27.17
C GLU A 145 -55.37 4.18 -28.20
N LEU A 146 -55.76 2.99 -27.71
CA LEU A 146 -56.46 1.93 -28.45
C LEU A 146 -57.62 2.40 -29.35
N LEU A 147 -58.29 3.47 -28.94
CA LEU A 147 -59.56 3.95 -29.49
C LEU A 147 -59.42 5.23 -30.34
N LYS A 148 -58.21 5.79 -30.42
CA LYS A 148 -57.91 7.07 -31.10
C LYS A 148 -57.50 6.92 -32.58
N VAL A 149 -57.58 5.71 -33.13
CA VAL A 149 -57.34 5.41 -34.55
C VAL A 149 -58.11 6.40 -35.45
N PRO A 150 -57.46 7.14 -36.36
CA PRO A 150 -58.15 8.03 -37.30
C PRO A 150 -58.76 7.21 -38.45
N TYR A 151 -60.03 7.43 -38.74
CA TYR A 151 -60.70 6.81 -39.89
C TYR A 151 -61.73 7.75 -40.54
N ALA A 152 -61.90 7.62 -41.86
CA ALA A 152 -62.83 8.45 -42.63
C ALA A 152 -64.23 7.81 -42.81
N GLY A 153 -64.34 6.49 -42.59
CA GLY A 153 -65.58 5.72 -42.75
C GLY A 153 -66.44 5.62 -41.47
N THR A 154 -67.33 4.63 -41.44
CA THR A 154 -68.07 4.25 -40.21
C THR A 154 -67.27 3.33 -39.28
N THR A 155 -66.23 2.70 -39.81
CA THR A 155 -65.26 1.82 -39.13
C THR A 155 -63.91 1.97 -39.83
N PRO A 156 -62.76 1.80 -39.14
CA PRO A 156 -61.46 1.82 -39.79
C PRO A 156 -61.27 0.65 -40.76
N THR A 157 -60.48 0.87 -41.80
CA THR A 157 -59.94 -0.15 -42.69
C THR A 157 -58.65 -0.75 -42.15
N GLU A 158 -58.23 -1.90 -42.68
CA GLU A 158 -56.93 -2.52 -42.32
C GLU A 158 -55.74 -1.58 -42.56
N ALA A 159 -55.82 -0.68 -43.54
CA ALA A 159 -54.78 0.31 -43.85
C ALA A 159 -54.76 1.47 -42.83
N GLU A 160 -55.92 1.93 -42.36
CA GLU A 160 -56.02 2.94 -41.29
C GLU A 160 -55.50 2.36 -39.96
N PHE A 161 -55.87 1.11 -39.63
CA PHE A 161 -55.30 0.41 -38.47
C PHE A 161 -53.77 0.21 -38.57
N ASP A 162 -53.25 -0.19 -39.74
CA ASP A 162 -51.82 -0.43 -39.95
C ASP A 162 -50.98 0.86 -39.92
N ALA A 163 -51.52 1.97 -40.46
CA ALA A 163 -50.91 3.29 -40.37
C ALA A 163 -50.88 3.79 -38.91
N TYR A 164 -51.97 3.63 -38.16
CA TYR A 164 -52.03 4.07 -36.77
C TYR A 164 -51.16 3.21 -35.83
N ALA A 165 -51.07 1.90 -36.06
CA ALA A 165 -50.12 1.03 -35.37
C ALA A 165 -48.67 1.51 -35.54
N LYS A 166 -48.29 1.94 -36.76
CA LYS A 166 -46.97 2.54 -37.03
C LYS A 166 -46.77 3.89 -36.35
N GLU A 167 -47.81 4.74 -36.30
CA GLU A 167 -47.76 6.01 -35.57
C GLU A 167 -47.50 5.78 -34.07
N LEU A 168 -48.20 4.83 -33.45
CA LEU A 168 -47.99 4.44 -32.05
C LEU A 168 -46.56 3.91 -31.81
N LEU A 169 -46.08 3.01 -32.67
CA LEU A 169 -44.71 2.46 -32.55
C LEU A 169 -43.64 3.53 -32.73
N THR A 170 -43.78 4.42 -33.72
CA THR A 170 -42.84 5.55 -33.89
C THR A 170 -42.82 6.42 -32.64
N LYS A 171 -43.99 6.92 -32.22
CA LYS A 171 -44.16 7.88 -31.11
C LYS A 171 -43.73 7.35 -29.75
N PHE A 172 -44.04 6.09 -29.43
CA PHE A 172 -43.87 5.53 -28.09
C PHE A 172 -42.71 4.56 -27.95
N VAL A 173 -42.10 4.12 -29.07
CA VAL A 173 -41.11 3.02 -29.07
C VAL A 173 -39.86 3.41 -29.84
N ASP A 174 -39.95 3.61 -31.16
CA ASP A 174 -38.80 3.84 -32.04
C ASP A 174 -38.14 5.22 -31.81
N ASP A 175 -38.93 6.28 -31.61
CA ASP A 175 -38.40 7.63 -31.30
C ASP A 175 -37.75 7.69 -29.91
N LEU A 176 -38.03 6.75 -29.02
CA LEU A 176 -37.41 6.64 -27.69
C LEU A 176 -36.24 5.65 -27.65
N GLY A 177 -36.00 4.88 -28.71
CA GLY A 177 -34.93 3.87 -28.77
C GLY A 177 -35.20 2.63 -27.90
N ILE A 178 -36.47 2.33 -27.61
CA ILE A 178 -36.89 1.17 -26.81
C ILE A 178 -37.53 0.10 -27.71
N ASP A 179 -37.94 -1.03 -27.15
CA ASP A 179 -38.25 -2.24 -27.93
C ASP A 179 -39.74 -2.44 -28.19
N GLY A 180 -40.59 -2.28 -27.17
CA GLY A 180 -41.97 -2.77 -27.19
C GLY A 180 -43.03 -1.86 -26.58
N LEU A 181 -44.26 -2.37 -26.54
CA LEU A 181 -45.41 -1.73 -25.89
C LEU A 181 -45.97 -2.61 -24.77
N ASP A 182 -46.59 -1.94 -23.81
CA ASP A 182 -47.49 -2.52 -22.83
C ASP A 182 -48.84 -1.79 -22.88
N ILE A 183 -49.95 -2.52 -22.78
CA ILE A 183 -51.30 -1.96 -22.83
C ILE A 183 -51.87 -1.93 -21.42
N ASP A 184 -51.84 -0.75 -20.79
CA ASP A 184 -52.42 -0.48 -19.48
C ASP A 184 -53.95 -0.49 -19.58
N MET A 185 -54.57 -1.52 -19.00
CA MET A 185 -55.97 -1.86 -19.24
C MET A 185 -56.75 -2.17 -17.96
N GLU A 186 -57.13 -1.10 -17.26
CA GLU A 186 -58.00 -1.13 -16.07
C GLU A 186 -59.51 -0.91 -16.37
N THR A 187 -59.90 -0.78 -17.65
CA THR A 187 -61.23 -0.28 -18.03
C THR A 187 -62.26 -1.38 -18.36
N ARG A 188 -63.51 -0.98 -18.65
CA ARG A 188 -64.58 -1.87 -19.16
C ARG A 188 -65.20 -1.30 -20.44
N PRO A 189 -64.54 -1.45 -21.60
CA PRO A 189 -64.97 -0.91 -22.88
C PRO A 189 -66.29 -1.51 -23.37
N SER A 190 -67.00 -0.80 -24.26
CA SER A 190 -68.16 -1.36 -24.95
C SER A 190 -67.75 -2.32 -26.07
N GLU A 191 -68.70 -3.13 -26.56
CA GLU A 191 -68.49 -4.02 -27.72
C GLU A 191 -67.90 -3.27 -28.93
N LYS A 192 -68.32 -2.01 -29.16
CA LYS A 192 -67.78 -1.16 -30.24
C LYS A 192 -66.31 -0.82 -30.00
N ASP A 193 -65.96 -0.49 -28.78
CA ASP A 193 -64.61 -0.06 -28.41
C ASP A 193 -63.64 -1.26 -28.45
N ILE A 194 -64.11 -2.45 -28.06
CA ILE A 194 -63.39 -3.73 -28.23
C ILE A 194 -63.13 -4.02 -29.71
N VAL A 195 -64.08 -3.76 -30.62
CA VAL A 195 -63.86 -3.93 -32.07
C VAL A 195 -62.79 -2.96 -32.61
N LEU A 196 -62.73 -1.73 -32.09
CA LEU A 196 -61.71 -0.75 -32.49
C LEU A 196 -60.32 -1.15 -31.96
N SER A 197 -60.19 -1.41 -30.66
CA SER A 197 -58.91 -1.78 -30.03
C SER A 197 -58.37 -3.10 -30.59
N ASN A 198 -59.22 -4.11 -30.81
CA ASN A 198 -58.82 -5.38 -31.42
C ASN A 198 -58.22 -5.17 -32.83
N GLY A 199 -58.72 -4.20 -33.60
CA GLY A 199 -58.16 -3.84 -34.89
C GLY A 199 -56.76 -3.22 -34.79
N VAL A 200 -56.54 -2.32 -33.83
CA VAL A 200 -55.21 -1.72 -33.57
C VAL A 200 -54.24 -2.76 -33.01
N ILE A 201 -54.65 -3.60 -32.05
CA ILE A 201 -53.82 -4.65 -31.45
C ILE A 201 -53.37 -5.67 -32.51
N ARG A 202 -54.27 -6.09 -33.41
CA ARG A 202 -53.93 -6.99 -34.54
C ARG A 202 -53.08 -6.31 -35.63
N ALA A 203 -53.01 -4.98 -35.66
CA ALA A 203 -52.10 -4.24 -36.51
C ALA A 203 -50.71 -4.08 -35.87
N LEU A 204 -50.66 -3.77 -34.57
CA LEU A 204 -49.43 -3.75 -33.77
C LEU A 204 -48.73 -5.11 -33.75
N SER A 205 -49.50 -6.21 -33.63
CA SER A 205 -48.96 -7.57 -33.55
C SER A 205 -48.28 -8.08 -34.84
N LYS A 206 -48.24 -7.27 -35.91
CA LYS A 206 -47.41 -7.52 -37.11
C LYS A 206 -45.96 -7.07 -36.93
N TYR A 207 -45.69 -6.23 -35.93
CA TYR A 207 -44.43 -5.49 -35.75
C TYR A 207 -43.81 -5.71 -34.37
N ILE A 208 -44.63 -6.03 -33.36
CA ILE A 208 -44.23 -6.43 -32.00
C ILE A 208 -45.01 -7.69 -31.56
N GLY A 209 -44.56 -8.37 -30.50
CA GLY A 209 -45.19 -9.56 -29.96
C GLY A 209 -44.93 -10.84 -30.78
N PRO A 210 -45.46 -12.01 -30.35
CA PRO A 210 -45.07 -13.32 -30.87
C PRO A 210 -45.52 -13.57 -32.33
N LYS A 211 -46.41 -12.72 -32.86
CA LYS A 211 -46.88 -12.75 -34.25
C LYS A 211 -46.00 -11.95 -35.22
N SER A 212 -45.09 -11.11 -34.72
CA SER A 212 -44.25 -10.24 -35.55
C SER A 212 -43.07 -10.95 -36.20
N GLY A 213 -42.60 -12.06 -35.61
CA GLY A 213 -41.32 -12.68 -35.97
C GLY A 213 -40.09 -11.87 -35.52
N THR A 214 -40.28 -10.89 -34.63
CA THR A 214 -39.22 -10.11 -33.97
C THR A 214 -39.13 -10.46 -32.48
N ASP A 215 -38.08 -10.01 -31.81
CA ASP A 215 -37.88 -10.09 -30.36
C ASP A 215 -38.40 -8.84 -29.60
N ARG A 216 -39.27 -8.05 -30.24
CA ARG A 216 -39.84 -6.82 -29.66
C ARG A 216 -41.09 -7.15 -28.83
N PRO A 217 -41.05 -7.05 -27.49
CA PRO A 217 -42.16 -7.51 -26.65
C PRO A 217 -43.45 -6.71 -26.84
N PHE A 218 -44.59 -7.39 -26.67
CA PHE A 218 -45.92 -6.78 -26.60
C PHE A 218 -46.68 -7.33 -25.40
N LEU A 219 -46.97 -6.47 -24.42
CA LEU A 219 -47.56 -6.86 -23.13
C LEU A 219 -48.99 -6.33 -22.97
N TYR A 220 -49.74 -6.96 -22.07
CA TYR A 220 -51.08 -6.54 -21.66
C TYR A 220 -51.13 -6.48 -20.13
N ASP A 221 -51.27 -5.29 -19.56
CA ASP A 221 -51.32 -5.07 -18.11
C ASP A 221 -52.76 -4.86 -17.64
N THR A 222 -53.13 -5.52 -16.55
CA THR A 222 -54.47 -5.35 -15.97
C THR A 222 -54.54 -5.77 -14.50
N ASN A 223 -55.38 -5.05 -13.74
CA ASN A 223 -55.84 -5.46 -12.41
C ASN A 223 -57.08 -6.39 -12.45
N ALA A 224 -57.64 -6.65 -13.64
CA ALA A 224 -58.97 -7.22 -13.82
C ALA A 224 -58.98 -8.60 -14.50
N GLU A 225 -59.95 -9.44 -14.11
CA GLU A 225 -60.21 -10.76 -14.71
C GLU A 225 -61.31 -10.65 -15.82
N TYR A 226 -61.40 -9.51 -16.51
CA TYR A 226 -62.47 -9.22 -17.49
C TYR A 226 -62.05 -9.62 -18.91
N LEU A 227 -62.43 -10.83 -19.32
CA LEU A 227 -62.00 -11.47 -20.58
C LEU A 227 -62.31 -10.73 -21.91
N PRO A 228 -63.49 -10.10 -22.15
CA PRO A 228 -63.89 -9.68 -23.49
C PRO A 228 -62.92 -8.79 -24.31
N PRO A 229 -62.17 -7.84 -23.71
CA PRO A 229 -61.19 -7.03 -24.44
C PRO A 229 -59.90 -7.78 -24.83
N LEU A 230 -59.68 -8.97 -24.25
CA LEU A 230 -58.51 -9.82 -24.46
C LEU A 230 -58.85 -11.10 -25.24
N GLN A 231 -60.10 -11.58 -25.14
CA GLN A 231 -60.58 -12.88 -25.65
C GLN A 231 -60.27 -13.16 -27.12
N ASP A 232 -60.25 -12.13 -27.95
CA ASP A 232 -60.09 -12.17 -29.41
C ASP A 232 -58.68 -11.79 -29.89
N VAL A 233 -57.77 -11.45 -28.97
CA VAL A 233 -56.43 -10.92 -29.24
C VAL A 233 -55.35 -11.41 -28.27
N SER A 234 -55.65 -12.36 -27.38
CA SER A 234 -54.68 -12.82 -26.37
C SER A 234 -53.45 -13.51 -26.97
N ASP A 235 -53.53 -13.97 -28.21
CA ASP A 235 -52.43 -14.53 -28.99
C ASP A 235 -51.57 -13.46 -29.71
N CYS A 236 -51.86 -12.17 -29.50
CA CYS A 236 -51.06 -11.05 -29.99
C CYS A 236 -49.96 -10.58 -29.02
N PHE A 237 -50.01 -10.99 -27.76
CA PHE A 237 -49.12 -10.54 -26.68
C PHE A 237 -48.14 -11.64 -26.27
N ASP A 238 -46.96 -11.30 -25.76
CA ASP A 238 -46.06 -12.27 -25.13
C ASP A 238 -46.59 -12.65 -23.75
N PHE A 239 -46.74 -11.64 -22.87
CA PHE A 239 -47.12 -11.82 -21.46
C PHE A 239 -48.34 -10.96 -21.08
N LEU A 240 -49.08 -11.46 -20.09
CA LEU A 240 -50.08 -10.70 -19.34
C LEU A 240 -49.49 -10.31 -17.99
N ALA A 241 -49.27 -9.02 -17.78
CA ALA A 241 -48.97 -8.45 -16.48
C ALA A 241 -50.26 -8.39 -15.67
N TYR A 242 -50.29 -9.04 -14.51
CA TYR A 242 -51.45 -9.06 -13.63
C TYR A 242 -51.18 -8.31 -12.32
N GLN A 243 -51.67 -7.08 -12.23
CA GLN A 243 -51.58 -6.28 -11.01
C GLN A 243 -52.44 -6.92 -9.90
N GLN A 244 -51.80 -7.33 -8.80
CA GLN A 244 -52.46 -7.94 -7.66
C GLN A 244 -51.99 -7.38 -6.31
N TYR A 245 -51.70 -6.08 -6.30
CA TYR A 245 -51.21 -5.32 -5.15
C TYR A 245 -51.98 -5.62 -3.85
N GLY A 246 -51.23 -5.87 -2.78
CA GLY A 246 -51.77 -6.25 -1.47
C GLY A 246 -52.33 -7.67 -1.38
N SER A 247 -52.07 -8.54 -2.35
CA SER A 247 -52.57 -9.92 -2.40
C SER A 247 -51.44 -10.95 -2.55
N ASP A 248 -51.72 -12.20 -2.16
CA ASP A 248 -50.76 -13.30 -2.19
C ASP A 248 -51.02 -14.35 -3.30
N ASP A 249 -50.33 -15.49 -3.20
CA ASP A 249 -50.41 -16.63 -4.11
C ASP A 249 -51.85 -17.17 -4.32
N GLN A 250 -52.75 -16.98 -3.34
CA GLN A 250 -54.16 -17.36 -3.47
C GLN A 250 -54.93 -16.43 -4.42
N ARG A 251 -54.47 -15.20 -4.64
CA ARG A 251 -54.93 -14.32 -5.71
C ARG A 251 -54.34 -14.76 -7.04
N THR A 252 -53.03 -15.04 -7.09
CA THR A 252 -52.33 -15.55 -8.29
C THR A 252 -53.03 -16.77 -8.88
N GLN A 253 -53.28 -17.79 -8.06
CA GLN A 253 -53.92 -19.03 -8.48
C GLN A 253 -55.35 -18.81 -9.00
N ARG A 254 -56.12 -17.93 -8.35
CA ARG A 254 -57.50 -17.62 -8.76
C ARG A 254 -57.55 -16.85 -10.07
N ALA A 255 -56.70 -15.84 -10.23
CA ALA A 255 -56.62 -15.06 -11.45
C ALA A 255 -56.19 -15.93 -12.64
N LEU A 256 -55.16 -16.77 -12.47
CA LEU A 256 -54.72 -17.73 -13.47
C LEU A 256 -55.85 -18.70 -13.89
N ASN A 257 -56.61 -19.24 -12.93
CA ASN A 257 -57.75 -20.10 -13.24
C ASN A 257 -58.83 -19.36 -14.05
N ASN A 258 -59.13 -18.10 -13.71
CA ASN A 258 -60.12 -17.28 -14.40
C ASN A 258 -59.66 -16.82 -15.80
N LEU A 259 -58.35 -16.66 -16.00
CA LEU A 259 -57.71 -16.26 -17.28
C LEU A 259 -57.31 -17.46 -18.16
N SER A 260 -57.42 -18.70 -17.66
CA SER A 260 -57.13 -19.92 -18.40
C SER A 260 -57.85 -20.10 -19.76
N PRO A 261 -59.02 -19.49 -20.06
CA PRO A 261 -59.62 -19.53 -21.40
C PRO A 261 -58.91 -18.69 -22.46
N VAL A 262 -57.96 -17.83 -22.07
CA VAL A 262 -57.24 -16.90 -22.98
C VAL A 262 -55.71 -16.98 -22.88
N LEU A 263 -55.17 -17.51 -21.79
CA LEU A 263 -53.76 -17.45 -21.45
C LEU A 263 -53.33 -18.71 -20.65
N ASN A 264 -52.09 -19.17 -20.83
CA ASN A 264 -51.49 -20.22 -19.99
C ASN A 264 -50.57 -19.63 -18.91
N GLY A 265 -50.19 -20.44 -17.91
CA GLY A 265 -49.32 -20.00 -16.81
C GLY A 265 -47.98 -19.43 -17.26
N GLU A 266 -47.37 -20.05 -18.28
CA GLU A 266 -46.09 -19.64 -18.91
C GLU A 266 -46.11 -18.21 -19.49
N ARG A 267 -47.28 -17.61 -19.65
CA ARG A 267 -47.47 -16.24 -20.15
C ARG A 267 -48.10 -15.31 -19.12
N PHE A 268 -48.34 -15.80 -17.89
CA PHE A 268 -48.94 -15.06 -16.79
C PHE A 268 -47.85 -14.52 -15.86
N VAL A 269 -47.85 -13.21 -15.61
CA VAL A 269 -46.83 -12.52 -14.83
C VAL A 269 -47.53 -11.73 -13.70
N PRO A 270 -47.78 -12.34 -12.52
CA PRO A 270 -48.36 -11.63 -11.37
C PRO A 270 -47.40 -10.56 -10.85
N GLY A 271 -47.95 -9.42 -10.40
CA GLY A 271 -47.15 -8.31 -9.90
C GLY A 271 -47.62 -7.70 -8.58
N LEU A 272 -46.63 -7.19 -7.85
CA LEU A 272 -46.76 -6.57 -6.52
C LEU A 272 -46.15 -5.16 -6.53
N THR A 273 -46.31 -4.41 -5.44
CA THR A 273 -45.93 -2.99 -5.39
C THR A 273 -45.23 -2.59 -4.09
N PHE A 274 -44.34 -1.59 -4.19
CA PHE A 274 -43.74 -0.92 -3.04
C PHE A 274 -44.53 0.34 -2.64
N PRO A 275 -44.50 0.76 -1.35
CA PRO A 275 -45.17 1.98 -0.88
C PRO A 275 -44.71 3.28 -1.57
N GLU A 276 -45.55 3.84 -2.45
CA GLU A 276 -45.33 5.15 -3.08
C GLU A 276 -45.39 6.32 -2.08
N GLU A 277 -44.79 7.46 -2.46
CA GLU A 277 -44.95 8.70 -1.69
C GLU A 277 -46.38 9.23 -1.75
N GLN A 278 -46.85 9.83 -0.65
CA GLN A 278 -48.15 10.51 -0.52
C GLN A 278 -49.39 9.64 -0.84
N ASP A 279 -49.20 8.33 -1.06
CA ASP A 279 -50.25 7.37 -1.40
C ASP A 279 -51.24 7.15 -0.25
N ARG A 280 -52.47 6.77 -0.62
CA ARG A 280 -53.59 6.44 0.27
C ARG A 280 -53.87 4.94 0.35
N ASN A 281 -53.39 4.14 -0.61
CA ASN A 281 -53.52 2.69 -0.59
C ASN A 281 -52.55 2.08 0.43
N ARG A 282 -52.84 0.88 0.92
CA ARG A 282 -52.09 0.24 2.02
C ARG A 282 -51.95 -1.25 1.74
N TRP A 283 -51.08 -1.58 0.78
CA TRP A 283 -50.94 -2.92 0.21
C TRP A 283 -50.13 -3.88 1.10
N TYR A 284 -49.02 -3.41 1.68
CA TYR A 284 -48.14 -4.19 2.59
C TYR A 284 -47.52 -5.45 1.96
N ASP A 285 -47.23 -5.43 0.66
CA ASP A 285 -46.65 -6.60 -0.04
C ASP A 285 -45.27 -7.01 0.50
N THR A 286 -44.52 -6.05 1.05
CA THR A 286 -43.26 -6.26 1.77
C THR A 286 -43.41 -6.07 3.28
N LYS A 287 -43.05 -7.09 4.06
CA LYS A 287 -42.96 -7.05 5.52
C LYS A 287 -41.98 -8.12 6.05
N GLU A 288 -41.28 -7.84 7.14
CA GLU A 288 -40.53 -8.86 7.86
C GLU A 288 -41.43 -9.60 8.88
N PRO A 289 -41.25 -10.92 9.09
CA PRO A 289 -40.29 -11.81 8.44
C PRO A 289 -40.58 -12.03 6.94
N TYR A 290 -39.54 -12.06 6.11
CA TYR A 290 -39.65 -12.13 4.64
C TYR A 290 -40.60 -13.25 4.16
N MET A 291 -40.50 -14.43 4.79
CA MET A 291 -41.30 -15.62 4.48
C MET A 291 -42.82 -15.45 4.67
N GLU A 292 -43.27 -14.40 5.38
CA GLU A 292 -44.70 -14.09 5.53
C GLU A 292 -45.21 -13.04 4.53
N SER A 293 -44.32 -12.39 3.79
CA SER A 293 -44.66 -11.31 2.85
C SER A 293 -45.38 -11.83 1.61
N ASN A 294 -46.18 -10.98 0.96
CA ASN A 294 -46.75 -11.34 -0.34
C ASN A 294 -45.63 -11.48 -1.39
N MET A 295 -44.58 -10.65 -1.28
CA MET A 295 -43.37 -10.73 -2.10
C MET A 295 -42.80 -12.15 -2.17
N TYR A 296 -42.50 -12.77 -1.02
CA TYR A 296 -42.00 -14.14 -0.98
C TYR A 296 -42.99 -15.14 -1.58
N LYS A 297 -44.25 -15.11 -1.12
CA LYS A 297 -45.27 -16.08 -1.56
C LYS A 297 -45.48 -16.07 -3.08
N VAL A 298 -45.57 -14.89 -3.68
CA VAL A 298 -45.84 -14.73 -5.12
C VAL A 298 -44.60 -15.06 -5.96
N ALA A 299 -43.40 -14.65 -5.53
CA ALA A 299 -42.15 -15.07 -6.17
C ALA A 299 -41.99 -16.59 -6.17
N ARG A 300 -42.21 -17.21 -5.00
CA ARG A 300 -42.12 -18.66 -4.79
C ARG A 300 -43.19 -19.41 -5.60
N TYR A 301 -44.44 -18.95 -5.57
CA TYR A 301 -45.53 -19.55 -6.36
C TYR A 301 -45.26 -19.45 -7.87
N SER A 302 -44.70 -18.33 -8.34
CA SER A 302 -44.34 -18.13 -9.74
C SER A 302 -43.34 -19.19 -10.21
N TYR A 303 -42.27 -19.40 -9.45
CA TYR A 303 -41.29 -20.46 -9.69
C TYR A 303 -41.95 -21.86 -9.67
N GLU A 304 -42.64 -22.20 -8.57
CA GLU A 304 -43.15 -23.56 -8.34
C GLU A 304 -44.29 -23.97 -9.28
N ASN A 305 -44.99 -23.01 -9.89
CA ASN A 305 -46.08 -23.27 -10.85
C ASN A 305 -45.68 -22.98 -12.31
N ASN A 306 -44.37 -22.81 -12.59
CA ASN A 306 -43.82 -22.54 -13.92
C ASN A 306 -44.49 -21.33 -14.62
N LEU A 307 -44.83 -20.27 -13.88
CA LEU A 307 -45.44 -19.08 -14.46
C LEU A 307 -44.46 -18.33 -15.38
N GLY A 308 -44.94 -17.39 -16.20
CA GLY A 308 -44.08 -16.63 -17.11
C GLY A 308 -43.04 -15.77 -16.40
N GLY A 309 -43.35 -15.35 -15.17
CA GLY A 309 -42.46 -14.51 -14.38
C GLY A 309 -43.12 -13.90 -13.16
N MET A 310 -42.58 -12.79 -12.68
CA MET A 310 -43.31 -11.83 -11.85
C MET A 310 -42.89 -10.39 -12.17
N PHE A 311 -43.61 -9.39 -11.66
CA PHE A 311 -43.16 -8.00 -11.77
C PHE A 311 -43.31 -7.19 -10.49
N LEU A 312 -42.57 -6.08 -10.40
CA LEU A 312 -42.69 -5.10 -9.32
C LEU A 312 -42.91 -3.68 -9.83
N TYR A 313 -43.89 -3.00 -9.25
CA TYR A 313 -44.15 -1.57 -9.44
C TYR A 313 -43.47 -0.72 -8.35
N ALA A 314 -43.05 0.50 -8.71
CA ALA A 314 -42.33 1.44 -7.86
C ALA A 314 -40.98 0.91 -7.34
N LEU A 315 -40.13 0.38 -8.24
CA LEU A 315 -38.78 -0.12 -7.92
C LEU A 315 -37.92 0.88 -7.11
N ASP A 316 -38.09 2.19 -7.35
CA ASP A 316 -37.42 3.27 -6.64
C ASP A 316 -37.79 3.35 -5.14
N ARG A 317 -38.80 2.58 -4.71
CA ARG A 317 -39.35 2.52 -3.35
C ARG A 317 -39.02 1.20 -2.61
N ASP A 318 -38.05 0.42 -3.10
CA ASP A 318 -37.65 -0.84 -2.46
C ASP A 318 -37.31 -0.64 -0.96
N GLY A 319 -37.93 -1.45 -0.10
CA GLY A 319 -37.80 -1.39 1.35
C GLY A 319 -38.49 -0.21 2.04
N ARG A 320 -39.13 0.71 1.31
CA ARG A 320 -39.90 1.82 1.91
C ARG A 320 -41.17 1.32 2.60
N THR A 321 -41.63 2.06 3.59
CA THR A 321 -42.82 1.76 4.39
C THR A 321 -43.91 2.82 4.22
N TYR A 322 -45.09 2.57 4.79
CA TYR A 322 -46.16 3.57 4.94
C TYR A 322 -46.02 4.43 6.22
N ASN A 323 -44.82 4.53 6.80
CA ASN A 323 -44.54 5.43 7.92
C ASN A 323 -44.40 6.88 7.41
N GLU A 324 -44.65 7.87 8.28
CA GLU A 324 -44.67 9.30 7.92
C GLU A 324 -43.37 9.79 7.26
N ASP A 325 -42.23 9.25 7.70
CA ASP A 325 -40.89 9.56 7.19
C ASP A 325 -40.65 9.07 5.75
N ASP A 326 -40.98 7.81 5.45
CA ASP A 326 -40.89 7.26 4.09
C ASP A 326 -41.99 7.83 3.16
N LEU A 327 -43.20 8.08 3.67
CA LEU A 327 -44.34 8.58 2.88
C LEU A 327 -44.12 9.96 2.26
N ASN A 328 -43.27 10.79 2.87
CA ASN A 328 -43.08 12.19 2.50
C ASN A 328 -41.65 12.52 2.09
N GLN A 329 -40.80 11.52 1.85
CA GLN A 329 -39.43 11.69 1.38
C GLN A 329 -39.08 10.69 0.27
N ILE A 330 -38.26 11.13 -0.69
CA ILE A 330 -37.57 10.24 -1.63
C ILE A 330 -36.25 9.82 -0.98
N LYS A 331 -36.01 8.50 -0.87
CA LYS A 331 -34.83 7.94 -0.19
C LYS A 331 -34.14 6.87 -1.03
N PRO A 332 -32.80 6.80 -1.05
CA PRO A 332 -32.08 5.74 -1.73
C PRO A 332 -32.32 4.38 -1.07
N SER A 333 -32.25 3.32 -1.87
CA SER A 333 -32.42 1.94 -1.40
C SER A 333 -31.27 1.04 -1.86
N ASN A 334 -30.99 -0.01 -1.09
CA ASN A 334 -30.05 -1.07 -1.45
C ASN A 334 -30.68 -2.14 -2.39
N LEU A 335 -31.97 -2.00 -2.69
CA LEU A 335 -32.78 -2.88 -3.56
C LEU A 335 -32.87 -4.34 -3.05
N LEU A 336 -32.82 -4.52 -1.72
CA LEU A 336 -32.84 -5.81 -1.03
C LEU A 336 -34.06 -6.67 -1.39
N TRP A 337 -35.26 -6.10 -1.46
CA TRP A 337 -36.48 -6.87 -1.69
C TRP A 337 -36.55 -7.38 -3.12
N THR A 338 -36.27 -6.52 -4.10
CA THR A 338 -36.24 -6.85 -5.53
C THR A 338 -35.18 -7.90 -5.83
N LYS A 339 -33.93 -7.70 -5.36
CA LYS A 339 -32.84 -8.69 -5.55
C LYS A 339 -33.15 -10.06 -4.93
N THR A 340 -33.94 -10.09 -3.85
CA THR A 340 -34.38 -11.36 -3.25
C THR A 340 -35.54 -11.98 -4.03
N ALA A 341 -36.50 -11.19 -4.50
CA ALA A 341 -37.62 -11.67 -5.30
C ALA A 341 -37.17 -12.24 -6.66
N ILE A 342 -36.15 -11.63 -7.30
CA ILE A 342 -35.48 -12.18 -8.50
C ILE A 342 -34.91 -13.57 -8.19
N ALA A 343 -34.18 -13.71 -7.08
CA ALA A 343 -33.58 -14.98 -6.69
C ALA A 343 -34.64 -16.07 -6.37
N GLU A 344 -35.71 -15.74 -5.64
CA GLU A 344 -36.80 -16.69 -5.33
C GLU A 344 -37.58 -17.11 -6.58
N SER A 345 -37.95 -16.17 -7.46
CA SER A 345 -38.75 -16.45 -8.67
C SER A 345 -37.97 -17.19 -9.76
N LYS A 346 -36.64 -17.05 -9.78
CA LYS A 346 -35.73 -17.90 -10.60
C LYS A 346 -35.33 -19.20 -9.91
N GLY A 347 -35.76 -19.43 -8.66
CA GLY A 347 -35.50 -20.66 -7.91
C GLY A 347 -34.06 -20.86 -7.45
N VAL A 348 -33.29 -19.79 -7.27
CA VAL A 348 -31.89 -19.82 -6.83
C VAL A 348 -31.78 -20.54 -5.48
N SER A 349 -30.87 -21.51 -5.38
CA SER A 349 -30.67 -22.22 -4.12
C SER A 349 -29.92 -21.40 -3.08
N LEU A 350 -30.18 -21.65 -1.79
CA LEU A 350 -29.44 -21.04 -0.68
C LEU A 350 -27.92 -21.29 -0.78
N ALA A 351 -27.50 -22.40 -1.42
CA ALA A 351 -26.10 -22.72 -1.66
C ALA A 351 -25.46 -21.79 -2.71
N GLU A 352 -26.11 -21.59 -3.87
CA GLU A 352 -25.67 -20.61 -4.88
C GLU A 352 -25.65 -19.19 -4.30
N MET A 353 -26.70 -18.83 -3.56
CA MET A 353 -26.82 -17.51 -2.94
C MET A 353 -25.68 -17.21 -1.98
N LYS A 354 -25.31 -18.19 -1.14
CA LYS A 354 -24.15 -18.09 -0.25
C LYS A 354 -22.82 -18.08 -1.00
N ALA A 355 -22.70 -18.84 -2.10
CA ALA A 355 -21.48 -18.83 -2.92
C ALA A 355 -21.24 -17.45 -3.57
N ALA A 356 -22.29 -16.82 -4.13
CA ALA A 356 -22.25 -15.45 -4.63
C ALA A 356 -21.84 -14.47 -3.53
N ALA A 357 -22.51 -14.51 -2.37
CA ALA A 357 -22.23 -13.64 -1.24
C ALA A 357 -20.79 -13.80 -0.70
N GLN A 358 -20.28 -15.03 -0.59
CA GLN A 358 -18.91 -15.32 -0.16
C GLN A 358 -17.87 -14.87 -1.19
N HIS A 359 -18.16 -15.03 -2.48
CA HIS A 359 -17.31 -14.54 -3.57
C HIS A 359 -17.19 -13.02 -3.53
N TYR A 360 -18.31 -12.29 -3.42
CA TYR A 360 -18.31 -10.83 -3.25
C TYR A 360 -17.48 -10.38 -2.04
N LEU A 361 -17.69 -11.01 -0.88
CA LEU A 361 -16.96 -10.67 0.36
C LEU A 361 -15.45 -10.94 0.26
N LYS A 362 -15.03 -12.02 -0.40
CA LYS A 362 -13.59 -12.28 -0.69
C LYS A 362 -13.03 -11.32 -1.74
N ARG A 363 -13.86 -10.87 -2.67
CA ARG A 363 -13.47 -9.96 -3.75
C ARG A 363 -13.19 -8.55 -3.26
N ILE A 364 -14.05 -8.00 -2.39
CA ILE A 364 -13.82 -6.68 -1.77
C ILE A 364 -12.74 -6.68 -0.68
N SER A 365 -12.27 -7.85 -0.21
CA SER A 365 -11.42 -7.97 0.98
C SER A 365 -10.08 -7.26 0.91
N TYR A 366 -9.61 -6.92 -0.29
CA TYR A 366 -8.33 -6.24 -0.50
C TYR A 366 -8.46 -4.71 -0.55
N ALA A 367 -9.67 -4.18 -0.73
CA ALA A 367 -9.95 -2.74 -0.80
C ALA A 367 -10.68 -2.22 0.45
N ASN A 368 -11.49 -3.08 1.10
CA ASN A 368 -12.19 -2.74 2.34
C ASN A 368 -11.22 -2.57 3.52
N THR A 369 -11.44 -1.55 4.33
CA THR A 369 -10.68 -1.25 5.55
C THR A 369 -11.42 -1.63 6.84
N ASP A 370 -12.74 -1.81 6.83
CA ASP A 370 -13.51 -2.32 7.97
C ASP A 370 -13.57 -3.85 7.94
N LEU A 371 -12.47 -4.47 8.40
CA LEU A 371 -12.36 -5.92 8.52
C LEU A 371 -13.37 -6.50 9.53
N GLU A 372 -13.84 -5.74 10.51
CA GLU A 372 -14.86 -6.24 11.44
C GLU A 372 -16.23 -6.37 10.77
N ALA A 373 -16.66 -5.35 10.01
CA ALA A 373 -17.92 -5.42 9.26
C ALA A 373 -17.91 -6.56 8.25
N GLN A 374 -16.77 -6.80 7.61
CA GLN A 374 -16.61 -7.90 6.67
C GLN A 374 -16.68 -9.28 7.34
N ASN A 375 -16.05 -9.44 8.50
CA ASN A 375 -16.13 -10.67 9.28
C ASN A 375 -17.57 -10.91 9.81
N ARG A 376 -18.25 -9.85 10.29
CA ARG A 376 -19.67 -9.90 10.68
C ARG A 376 -20.57 -10.30 9.50
N ALA A 377 -20.34 -9.74 8.30
CA ALA A 377 -21.08 -10.08 7.09
C ALA A 377 -20.83 -11.54 6.65
N ALA A 378 -19.57 -12.01 6.67
CA ALA A 378 -19.22 -13.38 6.33
C ALA A 378 -19.80 -14.41 7.30
N GLU A 379 -19.82 -14.10 8.60
CA GLU A 379 -20.50 -14.93 9.61
C GLU A 379 -22.02 -14.94 9.38
N ALA A 380 -22.65 -13.78 9.15
CA ALA A 380 -24.08 -13.68 8.89
C ALA A 380 -24.50 -14.43 7.60
N VAL A 381 -23.75 -14.32 6.50
CA VAL A 381 -23.93 -15.13 5.28
C VAL A 381 -23.79 -16.62 5.56
N THR A 382 -22.88 -17.02 6.46
CA THR A 382 -22.72 -18.42 6.85
C THR A 382 -23.92 -18.92 7.66
N GLN A 383 -24.42 -18.13 8.61
CA GLN A 383 -25.55 -18.46 9.48
C GLN A 383 -26.93 -18.34 8.79
N ALA A 384 -27.05 -17.53 7.73
CA ALA A 384 -28.29 -17.23 7.00
C ALA A 384 -29.12 -18.48 6.63
N THR A 385 -30.45 -18.37 6.75
CA THR A 385 -31.39 -19.49 6.52
C THR A 385 -32.28 -19.33 5.29
N THR A 386 -32.43 -18.10 4.79
CA THR A 386 -33.23 -17.73 3.62
C THR A 386 -32.39 -16.94 2.61
N LEU A 387 -32.87 -16.77 1.37
CA LEU A 387 -32.18 -15.93 0.38
C LEU A 387 -32.13 -14.46 0.85
N TYR A 388 -33.17 -14.01 1.55
CA TYR A 388 -33.27 -12.69 2.16
C TYR A 388 -32.19 -12.46 3.22
N ASP A 389 -31.96 -13.44 4.11
CA ASP A 389 -30.90 -13.35 5.13
C ASP A 389 -29.51 -13.15 4.49
N VAL A 390 -29.24 -13.85 3.37
CA VAL A 390 -27.96 -13.75 2.66
C VAL A 390 -27.78 -12.37 2.01
N ASN A 391 -28.82 -11.85 1.34
CA ASN A 391 -28.77 -10.49 0.80
C ASN A 391 -28.63 -9.45 1.92
N LYS A 392 -29.43 -9.53 2.99
CA LYS A 392 -29.44 -8.59 4.12
C LYS A 392 -28.12 -8.61 4.91
N ALA A 393 -27.41 -9.74 4.96
CA ALA A 393 -26.09 -9.85 5.56
C ALA A 393 -25.00 -9.01 4.85
N ILE A 394 -25.18 -8.69 3.57
CA ILE A 394 -24.27 -7.82 2.80
C ILE A 394 -24.85 -6.40 2.61
N LEU A 395 -26.14 -6.31 2.28
CA LEU A 395 -26.83 -5.06 1.94
C LEU A 395 -27.30 -4.25 3.15
N GLY A 396 -27.39 -4.88 4.33
CA GLY A 396 -28.04 -4.29 5.51
C GLY A 396 -29.56 -4.27 5.38
N GLY A 397 -30.25 -3.75 6.41
CA GLY A 397 -31.71 -3.58 6.37
C GLY A 397 -32.19 -2.39 5.54
N ASP A 398 -31.32 -1.40 5.32
CA ASP A 398 -31.54 -0.22 4.50
C ASP A 398 -30.21 0.25 3.89
N TYR A 399 -30.26 1.18 2.94
CA TYR A 399 -29.12 1.84 2.32
C TYR A 399 -28.15 2.41 3.36
N GLY A 400 -26.87 2.05 3.24
CA GLY A 400 -25.80 2.46 4.15
C GLY A 400 -25.73 1.67 5.47
N GLN A 401 -26.59 0.66 5.68
CA GLN A 401 -26.52 -0.22 6.86
C GLN A 401 -25.67 -1.48 6.63
N GLY A 402 -25.40 -1.84 5.36
CA GLY A 402 -24.59 -2.99 4.98
C GLY A 402 -23.12 -2.65 4.69
N ILE A 403 -22.33 -3.67 4.35
CA ILE A 403 -20.99 -3.50 3.79
C ILE A 403 -21.04 -3.08 2.31
N SER A 404 -22.21 -3.14 1.67
CA SER A 404 -22.42 -2.69 0.30
C SER A 404 -23.85 -2.19 0.09
N ASN A 405 -24.03 -1.20 -0.80
CA ASN A 405 -25.34 -0.86 -1.37
C ASN A 405 -25.56 -1.47 -2.76
N THR A 406 -24.50 -2.02 -3.36
CA THR A 406 -24.41 -2.36 -4.79
C THR A 406 -24.22 -3.86 -5.06
N TYR A 407 -24.04 -4.69 -4.01
CA TYR A 407 -24.04 -6.14 -4.14
C TYR A 407 -25.32 -6.64 -4.82
N ASP A 408 -25.17 -7.61 -5.71
CA ASP A 408 -26.21 -8.19 -6.53
C ASP A 408 -25.82 -9.65 -6.84
N ALA A 409 -26.65 -10.60 -6.43
CA ALA A 409 -26.31 -12.02 -6.50
C ALA A 409 -26.34 -12.59 -7.94
N GLU A 410 -27.17 -12.03 -8.83
CA GLU A 410 -27.25 -12.47 -10.23
C GLU A 410 -26.01 -11.97 -11.01
N LEU A 411 -25.59 -10.73 -10.74
CA LEU A 411 -24.32 -10.18 -11.23
C LEU A 411 -23.14 -11.04 -10.76
N GLU A 412 -23.07 -11.33 -9.46
CA GLU A 412 -21.97 -12.09 -8.87
C GLU A 412 -21.93 -13.55 -9.36
N LYS A 413 -23.09 -14.14 -9.72
CA LYS A 413 -23.19 -15.46 -10.36
C LYS A 413 -22.52 -15.50 -11.74
N GLY A 414 -22.53 -14.39 -12.48
CA GLY A 414 -21.74 -14.24 -13.72
C GLY A 414 -20.24 -14.09 -13.45
N LEU A 415 -19.86 -13.34 -12.41
CA LEU A 415 -18.47 -13.10 -12.02
C LEU A 415 -17.77 -14.33 -11.43
N LEU A 416 -18.52 -15.21 -10.76
CA LEU A 416 -18.09 -16.50 -10.22
C LEU A 416 -17.48 -17.45 -11.27
N ALA A 417 -17.75 -17.24 -12.56
CA ALA A 417 -17.18 -18.03 -13.65
C ALA A 417 -15.75 -17.60 -14.04
N ILE A 418 -15.22 -16.51 -13.47
CA ILE A 418 -13.88 -15.98 -13.77
C ILE A 418 -12.90 -16.48 -12.69
N ASP A 419 -11.86 -17.21 -13.09
CA ASP A 419 -10.85 -17.71 -12.14
C ASP A 419 -9.99 -16.56 -11.57
N LEU A 420 -10.16 -16.31 -10.26
CA LEU A 420 -9.38 -15.35 -9.48
C LEU A 420 -8.25 -16.00 -8.67
N THR A 421 -8.08 -17.33 -8.71
CA THR A 421 -7.18 -18.09 -7.81
C THR A 421 -5.75 -17.56 -7.83
N THR A 422 -5.23 -17.29 -9.03
CA THR A 422 -3.85 -16.80 -9.18
C THR A 422 -3.71 -15.33 -8.80
N LEU A 423 -4.73 -14.49 -9.06
CA LEU A 423 -4.74 -13.08 -8.65
C LEU A 423 -4.77 -12.95 -7.11
N TYR A 424 -5.65 -13.70 -6.43
CA TYR A 424 -5.69 -13.72 -4.96
C TYR A 424 -4.35 -14.15 -4.36
N ARG A 425 -3.72 -15.20 -4.88
CA ARG A 425 -2.38 -15.64 -4.45
C ARG A 425 -1.32 -14.54 -4.59
N THR A 426 -1.33 -13.79 -5.69
CA THR A 426 -0.39 -12.68 -5.91
C THR A 426 -0.71 -11.46 -5.04
N LEU A 427 -1.98 -11.18 -4.75
CA LEU A 427 -2.38 -10.14 -3.80
C LEU A 427 -2.01 -10.49 -2.35
N ASP A 428 -2.15 -11.75 -1.93
CA ASP A 428 -1.72 -12.22 -0.60
C ASP A 428 -0.19 -12.11 -0.44
N GLN A 429 0.57 -12.37 -1.51
CA GLN A 429 2.02 -12.11 -1.54
C GLN A 429 2.34 -10.62 -1.42
N ALA A 430 1.59 -9.74 -2.10
CA ALA A 430 1.76 -8.30 -1.98
C ALA A 430 1.52 -7.80 -0.55
N VAL A 431 0.44 -8.24 0.10
CA VAL A 431 0.16 -7.94 1.52
C VAL A 431 1.32 -8.42 2.40
N THR A 432 1.76 -9.67 2.25
CA THR A 432 2.88 -10.25 3.04
C THR A 432 4.20 -9.47 2.88
N ALA A 433 4.43 -8.85 1.72
CA ALA A 433 5.62 -8.02 1.49
C ALA A 433 5.48 -6.61 2.07
N ILE A 434 4.28 -6.02 2.01
CA ILE A 434 3.96 -4.71 2.61
C ILE A 434 4.02 -4.76 4.15
N GLU A 435 3.58 -5.86 4.77
CA GLU A 435 3.75 -6.14 6.20
C GLU A 435 5.22 -6.23 6.65
N LYS A 436 6.15 -6.33 5.70
CA LYS A 436 7.61 -6.49 5.90
C LYS A 436 8.42 -5.35 5.30
N ALA A 437 7.81 -4.17 5.15
CA ALA A 437 8.38 -2.99 4.49
C ALA A 437 9.74 -2.53 5.08
N GLU A 438 10.03 -2.85 6.34
CA GLU A 438 11.31 -2.57 6.98
C GLU A 438 12.51 -3.24 6.26
N ASN A 439 12.29 -4.38 5.60
CA ASN A 439 13.34 -5.13 4.91
C ASN A 439 13.66 -4.58 3.51
N TYR A 440 12.79 -3.73 2.93
CA TYR A 440 12.87 -3.32 1.53
C TYR A 440 13.08 -1.81 1.34
N THR A 441 13.54 -1.37 0.18
CA THR A 441 13.66 0.06 -0.14
C THR A 441 12.29 0.76 -0.16
N PRO A 442 12.12 1.95 0.44
CA PRO A 442 10.81 2.63 0.53
C PRO A 442 10.13 2.82 -0.83
N GLU A 443 10.91 3.11 -1.87
CA GLU A 443 10.44 3.40 -3.23
C GLU A 443 9.73 2.18 -3.85
N THR A 444 10.27 0.98 -3.65
CA THR A 444 9.69 -0.26 -4.20
C THR A 444 8.47 -0.73 -3.42
N ILE A 445 8.43 -0.48 -2.11
CA ILE A 445 7.25 -0.77 -1.29
C ILE A 445 6.10 0.19 -1.63
N GLN A 446 6.38 1.49 -1.78
CA GLN A 446 5.36 2.47 -2.12
C GLN A 446 4.72 2.16 -3.48
N ALA A 447 5.51 1.72 -4.46
CA ALA A 447 5.00 1.26 -5.76
C ALA A 447 4.09 0.02 -5.60
N LEU A 448 4.52 -0.99 -4.84
CA LEU A 448 3.73 -2.20 -4.59
C LEU A 448 2.41 -1.90 -3.86
N GLN A 449 2.42 -1.00 -2.88
CA GLN A 449 1.21 -0.53 -2.20
C GLN A 449 0.21 0.07 -3.19
N THR A 450 0.65 1.05 -4.00
CA THR A 450 -0.21 1.72 -4.98
C THR A 450 -0.77 0.73 -6.01
N THR A 451 0.04 -0.16 -6.59
CA THR A 451 -0.45 -1.18 -7.53
C THR A 451 -1.47 -2.13 -6.89
N LYS A 452 -1.21 -2.59 -5.65
CA LYS A 452 -2.14 -3.45 -4.90
C LYS A 452 -3.46 -2.73 -4.56
N GLU A 453 -3.43 -1.43 -4.29
CA GLU A 453 -4.61 -0.61 -3.99
C GLU A 453 -5.46 -0.33 -5.23
N THR A 454 -4.83 0.02 -6.36
CA THR A 454 -5.52 0.16 -7.66
C THR A 454 -6.22 -1.13 -8.06
N VAL A 455 -5.49 -2.24 -8.10
CA VAL A 455 -6.05 -3.56 -8.47
C VAL A 455 -7.15 -4.00 -7.51
N ALA A 456 -6.99 -3.79 -6.21
CA ALA A 456 -8.06 -4.11 -5.25
C ALA A 456 -9.33 -3.27 -5.47
N THR A 457 -9.18 -1.99 -5.81
CA THR A 457 -10.30 -1.08 -6.07
C THR A 457 -11.06 -1.48 -7.34
N GLU A 458 -10.35 -1.79 -8.42
CA GLU A 458 -10.99 -2.25 -9.66
C GLU A 458 -11.62 -3.63 -9.51
N LEU A 459 -10.93 -4.56 -8.83
CA LEU A 459 -11.45 -5.89 -8.50
C LEU A 459 -12.72 -5.83 -7.63
N ALA A 460 -12.87 -4.81 -6.77
CA ALA A 460 -14.08 -4.56 -5.97
C ALA A 460 -15.23 -3.91 -6.76
N GLY A 461 -15.02 -3.50 -8.03
CA GLY A 461 -16.01 -2.86 -8.89
C GLY A 461 -17.19 -3.74 -9.29
N LYS A 462 -18.18 -3.18 -10.00
CA LYS A 462 -19.38 -3.95 -10.41
C LYS A 462 -19.11 -5.04 -11.45
N THR A 463 -18.16 -4.84 -12.37
CA THR A 463 -17.90 -5.78 -13.49
C THR A 463 -16.42 -5.83 -13.83
N TYR A 464 -15.97 -6.99 -14.31
CA TYR A 464 -14.64 -7.21 -14.86
C TYR A 464 -14.63 -8.46 -15.75
N THR A 465 -13.53 -8.66 -16.48
CA THR A 465 -13.31 -9.76 -17.42
C THR A 465 -12.07 -10.57 -17.06
N ALA A 466 -11.99 -11.82 -17.54
CA ALA A 466 -10.78 -12.65 -17.39
C ALA A 466 -9.52 -11.99 -17.99
N ALA A 467 -9.68 -11.13 -19.00
CA ALA A 467 -8.59 -10.34 -19.57
C ALA A 467 -8.05 -9.31 -18.56
N GLN A 468 -8.94 -8.54 -17.90
CA GLN A 468 -8.54 -7.59 -16.85
C GLN A 468 -7.87 -8.31 -15.67
N VAL A 469 -8.41 -9.45 -15.21
CA VAL A 469 -7.79 -10.28 -14.16
C VAL A 469 -6.37 -10.71 -14.54
N THR A 470 -6.14 -11.06 -15.80
CA THR A 470 -4.81 -11.42 -16.32
C THR A 470 -3.85 -10.22 -16.32
N THR A 471 -4.33 -9.03 -16.68
CA THR A 471 -3.56 -7.76 -16.60
C THR A 471 -3.18 -7.45 -15.16
N TRP A 472 -4.16 -7.38 -14.24
CA TRP A 472 -3.95 -7.10 -12.83
C TRP A 472 -2.98 -8.07 -12.16
N GLN A 473 -3.09 -9.38 -12.45
CA GLN A 473 -2.14 -10.38 -11.97
C GLN A 473 -0.71 -10.08 -12.43
N THR A 474 -0.56 -9.65 -13.68
CA THR A 474 0.74 -9.29 -14.27
C THR A 474 1.31 -8.02 -13.63
N GLU A 475 0.48 -7.03 -13.33
CA GLU A 475 0.87 -5.77 -12.70
C GLU A 475 1.34 -5.98 -11.25
N VAL A 476 0.57 -6.68 -10.42
CA VAL A 476 0.98 -6.96 -9.02
C VAL A 476 2.21 -7.88 -8.98
N GLN A 477 2.31 -8.87 -9.88
CA GLN A 477 3.51 -9.70 -9.99
C GLN A 477 4.74 -8.87 -10.40
N THR A 478 4.58 -7.96 -11.37
CA THR A 478 5.66 -7.05 -11.79
C THR A 478 6.10 -6.13 -10.63
N ALA A 479 5.16 -5.65 -9.80
CA ALA A 479 5.49 -4.84 -8.63
C ALA A 479 6.24 -5.65 -7.54
N LEU A 480 5.85 -6.91 -7.31
CA LEU A 480 6.55 -7.85 -6.43
C LEU A 480 7.97 -8.15 -6.93
N ASP A 481 8.12 -8.46 -8.21
CA ASP A 481 9.41 -8.82 -8.84
C ASP A 481 10.41 -7.64 -8.86
N ASN A 482 9.93 -6.40 -8.64
CA ASN A 482 10.74 -5.18 -8.56
C ASN A 482 11.17 -4.80 -7.13
N LEU A 483 10.79 -5.56 -6.09
CA LEU A 483 11.22 -5.31 -4.72
C LEU A 483 12.74 -5.40 -4.57
N LYS A 484 13.31 -4.50 -3.75
CA LYS A 484 14.75 -4.47 -3.44
C LYS A 484 14.95 -4.48 -1.93
N GLU A 485 15.76 -5.41 -1.44
CA GLU A 485 16.14 -5.48 -0.02
C GLU A 485 17.05 -4.30 0.39
N LYS A 486 16.95 -3.84 1.63
CA LYS A 486 17.88 -2.87 2.21
C LYS A 486 19.22 -3.57 2.52
N GLN A 487 20.31 -3.15 1.87
CA GLN A 487 21.64 -3.63 2.22
C GLN A 487 22.16 -2.96 3.50
N THR A 488 22.31 -3.73 4.58
CA THR A 488 23.10 -3.34 5.74
C THR A 488 24.56 -3.75 5.53
N GLN A 489 25.46 -2.75 5.48
CA GLN A 489 26.89 -2.99 5.65
C GLN A 489 27.14 -3.41 7.12
N PRO A 490 28.08 -4.34 7.40
CA PRO A 490 28.49 -4.62 8.77
C PRO A 490 29.12 -3.37 9.40
N LEU A 491 28.82 -3.13 10.68
CA LEU A 491 29.35 -1.99 11.42
C LEU A 491 30.86 -2.14 11.65
N LYS A 492 31.61 -1.03 11.53
CA LYS A 492 33.05 -0.98 11.86
C LYS A 492 33.26 -0.92 13.39
N SER A 493 34.26 -1.64 13.88
CA SER A 493 34.70 -1.61 15.28
C SER A 493 36.13 -1.07 15.35
N VAL A 494 36.33 0.09 15.99
CA VAL A 494 37.57 0.87 15.88
C VAL A 494 38.24 1.10 17.24
N PHE A 495 39.56 0.92 17.30
CA PHE A 495 40.38 1.33 18.44
C PHE A 495 41.20 2.57 18.09
N SER A 496 41.25 3.58 18.97
CA SER A 496 41.90 4.87 18.74
C SER A 496 42.94 5.19 19.80
N ILE A 497 44.13 5.66 19.37
CA ILE A 497 45.26 5.98 20.26
C ILE A 497 45.87 7.36 19.96
N ASP A 498 46.06 8.16 21.01
CA ASP A 498 46.70 9.49 20.97
C ASP A 498 48.23 9.41 20.85
N ALA A 499 48.70 9.16 19.63
CA ALA A 499 50.12 9.26 19.25
C ALA A 499 50.50 10.68 18.76
N GLY A 500 49.65 11.69 18.98
CA GLY A 500 49.91 13.09 18.67
C GLY A 500 50.52 13.81 19.87
N ARG A 501 49.89 13.70 21.05
CA ARG A 501 50.42 14.30 22.28
C ARG A 501 51.68 13.58 22.75
N LYS A 502 51.64 12.25 22.81
CA LYS A 502 52.75 11.36 23.21
C LYS A 502 53.36 10.66 21.99
N TYR A 503 54.66 10.41 22.00
CA TYR A 503 55.30 9.60 20.95
C TYR A 503 55.03 8.10 21.17
N PHE A 504 54.91 7.33 20.09
CA PHE A 504 54.91 5.86 20.10
C PHE A 504 55.90 5.37 19.03
N SER A 505 56.66 4.30 19.33
CA SER A 505 57.50 3.64 18.32
C SER A 505 56.65 2.82 17.34
N VAL A 506 57.22 2.49 16.18
CA VAL A 506 56.53 1.62 15.21
C VAL A 506 56.24 0.24 15.78
N GLU A 507 57.13 -0.33 16.60
CA GLU A 507 56.91 -1.61 17.31
C GLU A 507 55.71 -1.52 18.25
N GLN A 508 55.57 -0.44 19.02
CA GLN A 508 54.45 -0.23 19.94
C GLN A 508 53.11 -0.13 19.20
N LEU A 509 53.10 0.53 18.03
CA LEU A 509 51.91 0.62 17.20
C LEU A 509 51.61 -0.70 16.47
N GLU A 510 52.63 -1.47 16.07
CA GLU A 510 52.47 -2.84 15.57
C GLU A 510 51.87 -3.77 16.64
N GLU A 511 52.24 -3.61 17.92
CA GLU A 511 51.67 -4.37 19.04
C GLU A 511 50.19 -4.06 19.24
N LEU A 512 49.81 -2.78 19.24
CA LEU A 512 48.40 -2.34 19.30
C LEU A 512 47.57 -2.81 18.09
N VAL A 513 48.14 -2.76 16.88
CA VAL A 513 47.49 -3.29 15.66
C VAL A 513 47.35 -4.81 15.71
N ALA A 514 48.33 -5.53 16.27
CA ALA A 514 48.23 -6.97 16.49
C ALA A 514 47.11 -7.32 17.49
N LYS A 515 47.01 -6.55 18.59
CA LYS A 515 45.95 -6.69 19.60
C LYS A 515 44.56 -6.38 19.01
N ALA A 516 44.42 -5.29 18.26
CA ALA A 516 43.18 -4.96 17.55
C ALA A 516 42.75 -6.09 16.59
N SER A 517 43.70 -6.67 15.85
CA SER A 517 43.46 -7.83 14.97
C SER A 517 43.11 -9.13 15.71
N GLN A 518 43.61 -9.32 16.92
CA GLN A 518 43.28 -10.46 17.79
C GLN A 518 41.86 -10.32 18.33
N ASN A 519 41.47 -9.10 18.66
CA ASN A 519 40.21 -8.76 19.31
C ASN A 519 39.06 -8.47 18.31
N GLY A 520 39.28 -8.68 17.02
CA GLY A 520 38.24 -8.57 15.98
C GLY A 520 37.84 -7.15 15.58
N TYR A 521 38.65 -6.13 15.91
CA TYR A 521 38.44 -4.78 15.38
C TYR A 521 38.62 -4.76 13.85
N THR A 522 37.98 -3.82 13.17
CA THR A 522 38.08 -3.62 11.70
C THR A 522 39.10 -2.56 11.33
N ASP A 523 39.24 -1.52 12.15
CA ASP A 523 40.08 -0.35 11.87
C ASP A 523 40.82 0.08 13.16
N VAL A 524 41.98 0.72 13.01
CA VAL A 524 42.69 1.41 14.10
C VAL A 524 42.86 2.88 13.73
N GLN A 525 42.34 3.78 14.56
CA GLN A 525 42.54 5.22 14.42
C GLN A 525 43.87 5.64 15.06
N LEU A 526 44.79 6.14 14.22
CA LEU A 526 46.09 6.64 14.65
C LEU A 526 46.05 8.16 14.64
N ILE A 527 45.98 8.74 15.84
CA ILE A 527 46.05 10.19 15.99
C ILE A 527 47.52 10.59 15.89
N LEU A 528 47.90 11.29 14.82
CA LEU A 528 49.29 11.64 14.50
C LEU A 528 49.55 13.16 14.57
N GLY A 529 48.50 13.96 14.41
CA GLY A 529 48.47 15.39 14.72
C GLY A 529 47.39 15.66 15.77
N ASN A 530 47.77 16.00 16.98
CA ASN A 530 46.90 16.37 18.11
C ASN A 530 47.78 17.00 19.22
N ASP A 531 47.68 18.32 19.38
CA ASP A 531 48.66 19.24 19.97
C ASP A 531 50.07 19.12 19.31
N GLY A 532 50.73 17.95 19.46
CA GLY A 532 51.93 17.55 18.72
C GLY A 532 51.63 17.02 17.31
N LEU A 533 52.62 17.04 16.40
CA LEU A 533 52.54 16.47 15.05
C LEU A 533 53.66 15.46 14.84
N ARG A 534 53.40 14.21 15.20
CA ARG A 534 54.42 13.16 15.40
C ARG A 534 54.56 12.20 14.20
N PHE A 535 54.33 12.71 13.00
CA PHE A 535 54.63 12.05 11.74
C PHE A 535 55.35 13.02 10.79
N ILE A 536 56.35 12.54 10.03
CA ILE A 536 57.13 13.34 9.07
C ILE A 536 57.38 12.52 7.79
N LEU A 537 56.88 13.02 6.66
CA LEU A 537 57.08 12.43 5.33
C LEU A 537 58.48 12.71 4.77
N ASP A 538 58.92 11.88 3.81
CA ASP A 538 60.23 12.03 3.14
C ASP A 538 60.33 13.33 2.34
N ASP A 539 59.20 13.90 1.90
CA ASP A 539 59.12 15.28 1.42
C ASP A 539 58.03 16.09 2.14
N MET A 540 58.42 16.90 3.13
CA MET A 540 57.57 17.92 3.74
C MET A 540 57.61 19.28 3.01
N SER A 541 58.00 19.34 1.73
CA SER A 541 57.98 20.61 0.98
C SER A 541 56.54 21.04 0.66
N VAL A 542 56.24 22.33 0.92
CA VAL A 542 54.95 22.96 0.61
C VAL A 542 55.16 24.30 -0.09
N ASN A 543 54.21 24.72 -0.93
CA ASN A 543 54.19 26.05 -1.54
C ASN A 543 52.97 26.81 -1.02
N VAL A 544 53.19 27.93 -0.32
CA VAL A 544 52.12 28.69 0.33
C VAL A 544 52.22 30.14 -0.11
N ASN A 545 51.18 30.63 -0.79
CA ASN A 545 51.06 31.99 -1.33
C ASN A 545 52.31 32.39 -2.15
N GLY A 546 52.76 31.49 -3.04
CA GLY A 546 53.93 31.67 -3.91
C GLY A 546 55.30 31.44 -3.24
N LYS A 547 55.36 31.25 -1.92
CA LYS A 547 56.60 30.96 -1.19
C LYS A 547 56.76 29.45 -1.00
N LYS A 548 57.79 28.87 -1.63
CA LYS A 548 58.22 27.49 -1.37
C LYS A 548 58.94 27.37 -0.02
N TYR A 549 58.48 26.44 0.78
CA TYR A 549 59.12 25.93 1.99
C TYR A 549 59.62 24.52 1.67
N ASN A 550 60.89 24.21 1.97
CA ASN A 550 61.48 22.90 1.66
C ASN A 550 61.41 21.94 2.86
N HIS A 551 61.40 20.62 2.61
CA HIS A 551 61.43 19.56 3.63
C HIS A 551 62.33 19.93 4.81
N ASN A 552 63.61 20.22 4.55
CA ASN A 552 64.61 20.47 5.61
C ASN A 552 64.28 21.63 6.56
N ARG A 553 63.46 22.60 6.14
CA ARG A 553 62.95 23.65 7.02
C ARG A 553 61.64 23.25 7.70
N VAL A 554 60.72 22.61 6.99
CA VAL A 554 59.41 22.22 7.52
C VAL A 554 59.55 21.12 8.57
N SER A 555 60.24 20.02 8.28
CA SER A 555 60.49 18.92 9.21
C SER A 555 61.18 19.40 10.49
N LYS A 556 62.22 20.24 10.37
CA LYS A 556 62.91 20.84 11.54
C LYS A 556 62.06 21.88 12.30
N ALA A 557 61.06 22.47 11.66
CA ALA A 557 60.12 23.36 12.34
C ALA A 557 59.07 22.55 13.12
N ILE A 558 58.53 21.47 12.54
CA ILE A 558 57.61 20.52 13.18
C ILE A 558 58.30 19.84 14.38
N GLN A 559 59.52 19.31 14.22
CA GLN A 559 60.29 18.72 15.32
C GLN A 559 60.48 19.69 16.50
N ARG A 560 60.71 20.98 16.21
CA ARG A 560 60.81 22.03 17.23
C ARG A 560 59.46 22.40 17.86
N GLY A 561 58.37 22.28 17.11
CA GLY A 561 57.01 22.40 17.61
C GLY A 561 56.66 21.28 18.58
N ASN A 562 56.89 20.03 18.18
CA ASN A 562 56.72 18.85 19.03
C ASN A 562 57.49 19.02 20.34
N ASN A 563 58.75 19.44 20.29
CA ASN A 563 59.58 19.67 21.48
C ASN A 563 59.15 20.90 22.32
N ALA A 564 58.45 21.87 21.73
CA ALA A 564 57.92 23.04 22.45
C ALA A 564 56.59 22.75 23.16
N TYR A 565 55.79 21.82 22.61
CA TYR A 565 54.64 21.23 23.30
C TYR A 565 55.10 20.23 24.36
N TYR A 566 55.71 19.11 23.93
CA TYR A 566 56.31 18.11 24.80
C TYR A 566 57.49 17.39 24.12
N ASN A 567 58.70 17.75 24.55
CA ASN A 567 59.95 17.06 24.25
C ASN A 567 59.99 15.68 24.93
N ASP A 568 59.22 14.75 24.38
CA ASP A 568 59.10 13.37 24.82
C ASP A 568 60.47 12.65 24.74
N PRO A 569 60.96 12.04 25.84
CA PRO A 569 62.26 11.37 25.85
C PRO A 569 62.29 10.08 25.02
N ASN A 570 61.14 9.52 24.65
CA ASN A 570 61.04 8.28 23.89
C ASN A 570 61.18 8.50 22.37
N GLY A 571 60.88 9.70 21.88
CA GLY A 571 61.01 10.06 20.46
C GLY A 571 60.26 11.33 20.08
N ASN A 572 60.49 11.82 18.86
CA ASN A 572 59.85 13.06 18.39
C ASN A 572 58.65 12.77 17.47
N ALA A 573 58.91 12.07 16.37
CA ALA A 573 57.96 11.80 15.29
C ALA A 573 58.40 10.55 14.51
N LEU A 574 57.43 9.78 14.01
CA LEU A 574 57.64 8.67 13.08
C LEU A 574 58.10 9.18 11.71
N THR A 575 58.96 8.43 11.05
CA THR A 575 59.34 8.62 9.65
C THR A 575 58.35 7.96 8.69
N GLN A 576 58.34 8.38 7.42
CA GLN A 576 57.53 7.75 6.39
C GLN A 576 57.76 6.23 6.32
N LYS A 577 59.02 5.78 6.33
CA LYS A 577 59.38 4.36 6.29
C LYS A 577 58.82 3.54 7.46
N GLU A 578 58.67 4.14 8.64
CA GLU A 578 58.07 3.49 9.81
C GLU A 578 56.54 3.39 9.65
N MET A 579 55.90 4.41 9.10
CA MET A 579 54.47 4.35 8.76
C MET A 579 54.19 3.38 7.61
N ASP A 580 55.03 3.33 6.58
CA ASP A 580 54.95 2.37 5.47
C ASP A 580 54.99 0.91 5.99
N ARG A 581 55.87 0.64 6.98
CA ARG A 581 55.94 -0.63 7.70
C ARG A 581 54.64 -0.93 8.47
N LEU A 582 54.15 0.04 9.26
CA LEU A 582 52.94 -0.13 10.06
C LEU A 582 51.69 -0.37 9.20
N LEU A 583 51.52 0.38 8.11
CA LEU A 583 50.43 0.24 7.15
C LEU A 583 50.47 -1.15 6.48
N ALA A 584 51.65 -1.64 6.11
CA ALA A 584 51.81 -3.00 5.60
C ALA A 584 51.49 -4.07 6.66
N PHE A 585 51.91 -3.86 7.92
CA PHE A 585 51.67 -4.77 9.04
C PHE A 585 50.18 -4.86 9.42
N ALA A 586 49.46 -3.74 9.36
CA ALA A 586 48.01 -3.65 9.57
C ALA A 586 47.22 -4.31 8.44
N LYS A 587 47.57 -3.98 7.18
CA LYS A 587 46.96 -4.59 5.99
C LYS A 587 47.13 -6.11 5.95
N ALA A 588 48.29 -6.63 6.38
CA ALA A 588 48.55 -8.07 6.49
C ALA A 588 47.70 -8.80 7.56
N ARG A 589 46.91 -8.06 8.36
CA ARG A 589 46.03 -8.56 9.42
C ARG A 589 44.54 -8.26 9.20
N ASN A 590 44.22 -7.63 8.07
CA ASN A 590 42.92 -7.04 7.74
C ASN A 590 42.49 -5.94 8.72
N ILE A 591 43.44 -5.15 9.23
CA ILE A 591 43.19 -3.90 9.96
C ILE A 591 43.42 -2.73 9.02
N ASN A 592 42.41 -1.87 8.86
CA ASN A 592 42.58 -0.57 8.20
C ASN A 592 43.19 0.44 9.18
N ILE A 593 43.87 1.47 8.68
CA ILE A 593 44.31 2.60 9.49
C ILE A 593 43.48 3.84 9.15
N ILE A 594 42.98 4.53 10.18
CA ILE A 594 42.33 5.85 10.06
C ILE A 594 43.30 6.90 10.63
N PRO A 595 44.03 7.67 9.82
CA PRO A 595 44.88 8.75 10.31
C PRO A 595 44.04 9.93 10.83
N VAL A 596 44.50 10.55 11.92
CA VAL A 596 44.02 11.87 12.38
C VAL A 596 45.14 12.90 12.33
N ILE A 597 44.90 14.02 11.65
CA ILE A 597 45.76 15.23 11.67
C ILE A 597 44.86 16.42 12.02
N ASN A 598 44.79 16.74 13.31
CA ASN A 598 43.84 17.71 13.85
C ASN A 598 44.11 19.16 13.39
N SER A 599 43.03 19.87 13.04
CA SER A 599 42.96 21.31 12.84
C SER A 599 41.49 21.77 12.79
N PRO A 600 41.15 23.05 13.06
CA PRO A 600 42.02 24.17 13.36
C PRO A 600 42.43 24.28 14.84
N GLY A 601 41.83 23.49 15.73
CA GLY A 601 42.29 23.28 17.11
C GLY A 601 43.48 22.31 17.18
N HIS A 602 43.94 22.02 18.41
CA HIS A 602 44.93 20.98 18.74
C HIS A 602 46.12 20.86 17.77
N MET A 603 46.77 21.98 17.46
CA MET A 603 47.85 22.04 16.47
C MET A 603 49.07 22.90 16.92
N ASP A 604 49.37 22.93 18.22
CA ASP A 604 50.48 23.67 18.85
C ASP A 604 51.81 23.51 18.12
N ALA A 605 52.20 22.28 17.83
CA ALA A 605 53.46 21.99 17.15
C ALA A 605 53.51 22.61 15.75
N LEU A 606 52.38 22.65 15.05
CA LEU A 606 52.29 23.24 13.72
C LEU A 606 52.24 24.77 13.78
N LEU A 607 51.63 25.36 14.82
CA LEU A 607 51.65 26.81 15.09
C LEU A 607 53.07 27.31 15.42
N VAL A 608 53.78 26.61 16.31
CA VAL A 608 55.20 26.88 16.59
C VAL A 608 56.05 26.68 15.34
N ALA A 609 55.75 25.66 14.51
CA ALA A 609 56.44 25.46 13.23
C ALA A 609 56.22 26.65 12.27
N MET A 610 54.98 27.15 12.15
CA MET A 610 54.64 28.33 11.35
C MET A 610 55.48 29.56 11.76
N GLU A 611 55.62 29.82 13.06
CA GLU A 611 56.49 30.89 13.56
C GLU A 611 57.95 30.70 13.12
N LYS A 612 58.52 29.49 13.29
CA LYS A 612 59.93 29.23 12.96
C LYS A 612 60.18 29.26 11.44
N LEU A 613 59.11 29.20 10.66
CA LEU A 613 59.08 29.39 9.20
C LEU A 613 58.80 30.86 8.77
N ALA A 614 58.65 31.77 9.73
CA ALA A 614 58.30 33.19 9.54
C ALA A 614 56.95 33.40 8.82
N ILE A 615 55.94 32.65 9.26
CA ILE A 615 54.54 33.07 9.24
C ILE A 615 54.33 33.84 10.55
N LYS A 616 53.75 35.04 10.48
CA LYS A 616 53.52 35.89 11.65
C LYS A 616 52.14 35.60 12.23
N ASN A 617 52.03 35.68 13.56
CA ASN A 617 50.79 35.64 14.33
C ASN A 617 49.81 34.55 13.86
N PRO A 618 50.22 33.26 13.81
CA PRO A 618 49.35 32.21 13.29
C PRO A 618 48.19 31.84 14.23
N THR A 619 48.23 32.30 15.49
CA THR A 619 47.35 31.87 16.58
C THR A 619 46.10 32.73 16.74
N PHE A 620 44.97 32.10 17.08
CA PHE A 620 43.71 32.78 17.41
C PHE A 620 43.75 33.34 18.83
N ASP A 621 43.60 34.66 18.99
CA ASP A 621 43.55 35.38 20.29
C ASP A 621 44.67 35.03 21.31
N GLY A 622 45.82 34.53 20.82
CA GLY A 622 46.93 34.10 21.67
C GLY A 622 46.87 32.64 22.14
N SER A 623 45.90 31.85 21.68
CA SER A 623 45.83 30.39 21.85
C SER A 623 47.13 29.73 21.42
N LYS A 624 47.58 28.73 22.18
CA LYS A 624 48.69 27.86 21.82
C LYS A 624 48.26 26.77 20.85
N ARG A 625 46.99 26.34 20.96
CA ARG A 625 46.39 25.21 20.23
C ARG A 625 45.83 25.56 18.87
N THR A 626 45.29 26.76 18.69
CA THR A 626 44.33 27.05 17.62
C THR A 626 44.83 28.10 16.62
N VAL A 627 44.69 27.81 15.33
CA VAL A 627 45.04 28.74 14.23
C VAL A 627 43.97 29.84 14.07
N ASP A 628 44.40 31.09 13.88
CA ASP A 628 43.45 32.13 13.45
C ASP A 628 43.02 31.87 12.00
N LEU A 629 41.74 31.52 11.84
CA LEU A 629 41.09 31.35 10.54
C LEU A 629 41.13 32.64 9.69
N GLY A 630 41.37 33.81 10.30
CA GLY A 630 41.51 35.10 9.61
C GLY A 630 42.90 35.30 9.01
N ASN A 631 43.90 34.60 9.53
CA ASN A 631 45.25 34.59 8.99
C ASN A 631 45.32 33.62 7.81
N GLN A 632 44.85 34.08 6.64
CA GLN A 632 44.84 33.28 5.40
C GLN A 632 46.20 32.64 5.06
N LYS A 633 47.32 33.22 5.50
CA LYS A 633 48.66 32.62 5.29
C LYS A 633 48.94 31.45 6.24
N ALA A 634 48.43 31.50 7.46
CA ALA A 634 48.46 30.37 8.39
C ALA A 634 47.50 29.26 7.91
N VAL A 635 46.25 29.60 7.61
CA VAL A 635 45.24 28.69 7.03
C VAL A 635 45.75 27.97 5.78
N ASN A 636 46.34 28.70 4.82
CA ASN A 636 46.88 28.09 3.60
C ASN A 636 48.12 27.24 3.87
N PHE A 637 48.84 27.45 4.98
CA PHE A 637 49.92 26.56 5.41
C PHE A 637 49.37 25.29 6.06
N THR A 638 48.37 25.39 6.95
CA THR A 638 47.69 24.23 7.53
C THR A 638 47.09 23.34 6.45
N LYS A 639 46.30 23.92 5.54
CA LYS A 639 45.70 23.20 4.40
C LYS A 639 46.78 22.52 3.54
N ALA A 640 47.86 23.22 3.19
CA ALA A 640 48.96 22.63 2.40
C ALA A 640 49.72 21.50 3.13
N ILE A 641 49.77 21.50 4.47
CA ILE A 641 50.35 20.41 5.26
C ILE A 641 49.39 19.22 5.32
N ILE A 642 48.10 19.45 5.56
CA ILE A 642 47.07 18.39 5.56
C ILE A 642 46.98 17.72 4.18
N SER A 643 46.99 18.49 3.08
CA SER A 643 47.03 17.94 1.72
C SER A 643 48.21 16.99 1.47
N LYS A 644 49.36 17.18 2.16
CA LYS A 644 50.52 16.27 2.03
C LYS A 644 50.30 14.94 2.74
N TYR A 645 49.61 14.93 3.88
CA TYR A 645 49.23 13.70 4.57
C TYR A 645 48.06 12.99 3.88
N VAL A 646 47.04 13.72 3.44
CA VAL A 646 45.93 13.17 2.64
C VAL A 646 46.44 12.48 1.37
N ALA A 647 47.33 13.14 0.61
CA ALA A 647 47.92 12.56 -0.60
C ALA A 647 48.88 11.37 -0.35
N TYR A 648 49.32 11.16 0.90
CA TYR A 648 50.07 9.98 1.30
C TYR A 648 49.13 8.84 1.72
N PHE A 649 48.16 9.12 2.61
CA PHE A 649 47.25 8.11 3.15
C PHE A 649 46.18 7.64 2.15
N SER A 650 45.88 8.37 1.07
CA SER A 650 44.92 7.94 0.05
C SER A 650 45.32 6.66 -0.71
N ALA A 651 46.59 6.26 -0.65
CA ALA A 651 47.06 4.96 -1.16
C ALA A 651 46.82 3.79 -0.19
N HIS A 652 46.38 4.05 1.05
CA HIS A 652 46.41 3.11 2.16
C HIS A 652 45.17 3.07 3.07
N SER A 653 44.38 4.14 3.09
CA SER A 653 43.27 4.35 4.05
C SER A 653 41.97 4.75 3.33
N GLU A 654 40.82 4.32 3.85
CA GLU A 654 39.49 4.71 3.35
C GLU A 654 39.07 6.10 3.87
N ILE A 655 39.35 6.37 5.15
CA ILE A 655 38.86 7.55 5.89
C ILE A 655 40.05 8.39 6.34
N PHE A 656 39.91 9.72 6.30
CA PHE A 656 40.86 10.67 6.90
C PHE A 656 40.13 11.56 7.89
N ASN A 657 40.55 11.55 9.16
CA ASN A 657 39.99 12.43 10.18
C ASN A 657 40.81 13.73 10.26
N PHE A 658 40.16 14.88 10.10
CA PHE A 658 40.83 16.19 10.23
C PHE A 658 40.68 16.82 11.62
N GLY A 659 40.08 16.11 12.58
CA GLY A 659 39.81 16.57 13.93
C GLY A 659 38.61 17.51 13.95
N GLY A 660 38.86 18.82 14.05
CA GLY A 660 37.81 19.85 13.97
C GLY A 660 37.14 20.19 15.30
N ASP A 661 37.71 19.70 16.40
CA ASP A 661 37.26 19.78 17.79
C ASP A 661 37.84 20.98 18.59
N GLU A 662 37.15 21.31 19.68
CA GLU A 662 37.64 22.11 20.83
C GLU A 662 38.30 23.47 20.48
N TYR A 663 37.77 24.19 19.50
CA TYR A 663 38.34 25.46 19.01
C TYR A 663 38.69 26.44 20.14
N ALA A 664 39.97 26.77 20.29
CA ALA A 664 40.52 27.72 21.26
C ALA A 664 40.21 27.43 22.74
N ASN A 665 39.98 26.17 23.12
CA ASN A 665 39.65 25.77 24.50
C ASN A 665 40.69 26.16 25.57
N ASP A 666 41.94 26.45 25.19
CA ASP A 666 43.00 26.94 26.08
C ASP A 666 42.92 28.44 26.41
N VAL A 667 42.05 29.18 25.71
CA VAL A 667 41.77 30.61 25.92
C VAL A 667 40.34 30.83 26.40
N ASP A 668 39.38 30.09 25.83
CA ASP A 668 37.96 30.22 26.10
C ASP A 668 37.25 28.89 25.82
N THR A 669 36.63 28.29 26.84
CA THR A 669 35.87 27.03 26.68
C THR A 669 34.61 27.20 25.83
N GLY A 670 34.17 28.44 25.58
CA GLY A 670 33.07 28.78 24.68
C GLY A 670 33.51 29.13 23.25
N GLY A 671 34.68 28.67 22.77
CA GLY A 671 35.28 29.10 21.51
C GLY A 671 34.38 29.00 20.25
N TRP A 672 33.51 27.98 20.17
CA TRP A 672 32.50 27.88 19.11
C TRP A 672 31.44 28.99 19.19
N ALA A 673 30.89 29.25 20.39
CA ALA A 673 29.97 30.36 20.64
C ALA A 673 30.64 31.73 20.42
N LYS A 674 31.96 31.84 20.68
CA LYS A 674 32.77 33.03 20.36
C LYS A 674 32.95 33.23 18.85
N LEU A 675 33.09 32.16 18.06
CA LEU A 675 33.06 32.24 16.60
C LEU A 675 31.68 32.65 16.06
N GLN A 676 30.58 32.13 16.63
CA GLN A 676 29.22 32.51 16.22
C GLN A 676 28.91 33.98 16.55
N SER A 677 29.12 34.39 17.80
CA SER A 677 28.86 35.76 18.26
C SER A 677 29.73 36.83 17.60
N SER A 678 30.92 36.48 17.10
CA SER A 678 31.76 37.37 16.28
C SER A 678 31.44 37.34 14.78
N GLY A 679 30.49 36.54 14.33
CA GLY A 679 30.13 36.40 12.91
C GLY A 679 31.18 35.65 12.07
N ARG A 680 32.10 34.93 12.74
CA ARG A 680 33.27 34.25 12.17
C ARG A 680 33.13 32.73 12.05
N TYR A 681 32.07 32.13 12.60
CA TYR A 681 31.83 30.68 12.49
C TYR A 681 31.73 30.19 11.04
N LYS A 682 31.22 31.03 10.12
CA LYS A 682 31.28 30.79 8.66
C LYS A 682 32.71 30.56 8.11
N ASP A 683 33.74 31.15 8.74
CA ASP A 683 35.14 30.96 8.36
C ASP A 683 35.58 29.52 8.70
N PHE A 684 35.00 28.93 9.76
CA PHE A 684 35.19 27.52 10.11
C PHE A 684 34.39 26.59 9.19
N VAL A 685 33.14 26.91 8.85
CA VAL A 685 32.36 26.16 7.84
C VAL A 685 33.14 26.07 6.52
N ALA A 686 33.67 27.20 6.04
CA ALA A 686 34.52 27.24 4.85
C ALA A 686 35.86 26.51 5.03
N TYR A 687 36.44 26.50 6.24
CA TYR A 687 37.65 25.75 6.54
C TYR A 687 37.44 24.24 6.48
N ALA A 688 36.40 23.73 7.16
CA ALA A 688 36.04 22.33 7.20
C ALA A 688 35.64 21.80 5.80
N ASN A 689 34.84 22.56 5.04
CA ASN A 689 34.43 22.17 3.68
C ASN A 689 35.61 22.13 2.70
N ASP A 690 36.60 23.04 2.82
CA ASP A 690 37.83 22.96 2.03
C ASP A 690 38.67 21.72 2.38
N LEU A 691 38.74 21.34 3.66
CA LEU A 691 39.42 20.09 4.06
C LEU A 691 38.68 18.85 3.58
N ALA A 692 37.36 18.82 3.74
CA ALA A 692 36.51 17.75 3.21
C ALA A 692 36.68 17.58 1.70
N LYS A 693 36.74 18.69 0.95
CA LYS A 693 37.06 18.68 -0.47
C LYS A 693 38.47 18.14 -0.76
N ILE A 694 39.51 18.58 -0.04
CA ILE A 694 40.89 18.06 -0.21
C ILE A 694 40.94 16.54 -0.01
N ILE A 695 40.16 16.01 0.94
CA ILE A 695 40.10 14.58 1.26
C ILE A 695 39.33 13.80 0.17
N LYS A 696 38.17 14.31 -0.28
CA LYS A 696 37.38 13.67 -1.36
C LYS A 696 38.03 13.75 -2.74
N ASP A 697 38.72 14.85 -3.06
CA ASP A 697 39.50 14.98 -4.29
C ASP A 697 40.66 13.96 -4.35
N ALA A 698 41.08 13.40 -3.21
CA ALA A 698 42.04 12.31 -3.11
C ALA A 698 41.40 10.90 -3.05
N GLY A 699 40.07 10.80 -3.14
CA GLY A 699 39.32 9.53 -3.12
C GLY A 699 39.05 8.95 -1.71
N MET A 700 39.25 9.74 -0.65
CA MET A 700 39.02 9.32 0.74
C MET A 700 37.72 9.90 1.30
N GLN A 701 37.16 9.29 2.34
CA GLN A 701 36.04 9.82 3.11
C GLN A 701 36.54 10.78 4.21
N PRO A 702 36.06 12.03 4.28
CA PRO A 702 36.44 12.95 5.36
C PRO A 702 35.71 12.60 6.66
N MET A 703 36.39 12.78 7.79
CA MET A 703 35.81 12.64 9.13
C MET A 703 36.20 13.82 10.03
N SER A 704 35.29 14.19 10.93
CA SER A 704 35.43 15.26 11.92
C SER A 704 34.80 14.82 13.24
N PHE A 705 35.28 15.34 14.37
CA PHE A 705 34.53 15.30 15.63
C PHE A 705 33.29 16.21 15.55
N ASN A 706 32.28 15.96 16.40
CA ASN A 706 30.95 16.55 16.25
C ASN A 706 30.78 17.96 16.82
N ASP A 707 31.57 18.36 17.82
CA ASP A 707 31.30 19.56 18.63
C ASP A 707 31.34 20.87 17.82
N GLY A 708 32.28 20.98 16.88
CA GLY A 708 32.38 22.14 15.99
C GLY A 708 31.36 22.17 14.86
N ILE A 709 30.73 21.05 14.50
CA ILE A 709 29.89 20.93 13.30
C ILE A 709 28.43 21.23 13.64
N TYR A 710 27.84 22.23 12.98
CA TYR A 710 26.52 22.79 13.32
C TYR A 710 26.35 23.11 14.82
N TYR A 711 27.35 23.72 15.46
CA TYR A 711 27.27 24.11 16.88
C TYR A 711 25.98 24.92 17.17
N ASN A 712 25.35 24.69 18.32
CA ASN A 712 24.01 25.17 18.68
C ASN A 712 22.88 24.70 17.73
N SER A 713 23.10 23.63 16.95
CA SER A 713 22.22 23.16 15.87
C SER A 713 21.93 24.23 14.78
N ASP A 714 22.87 25.15 14.59
CA ASP A 714 22.70 26.34 13.74
C ASP A 714 23.43 26.21 12.39
N ASP A 715 22.68 26.27 11.29
CA ASP A 715 23.17 26.26 9.91
C ASP A 715 23.06 27.62 9.20
N SER A 716 22.67 28.69 9.91
CA SER A 716 22.54 30.05 9.34
C SER A 716 23.87 30.67 8.90
N PHE A 717 24.99 30.13 9.41
CA PHE A 717 26.35 30.48 8.99
C PHE A 717 26.84 29.72 7.74
N GLY A 718 26.07 28.75 7.26
CA GLY A 718 26.39 27.88 6.12
C GLY A 718 26.27 26.40 6.45
N THR A 719 26.15 25.56 5.42
CA THR A 719 26.10 24.10 5.55
C THR A 719 27.49 23.47 5.45
N PHE A 720 27.68 22.39 6.21
CA PHE A 720 28.83 21.50 6.10
C PHE A 720 28.62 20.49 4.97
N ASP A 721 29.71 19.99 4.39
CA ASP A 721 29.68 18.95 3.36
C ASP A 721 29.10 17.63 3.94
N PRO A 722 28.00 17.08 3.40
CA PRO A 722 27.28 15.95 4.00
C PRO A 722 28.06 14.63 3.95
N GLU A 723 29.15 14.54 3.16
CA GLU A 723 30.03 13.38 3.16
C GLU A 723 31.06 13.41 4.31
N ILE A 724 31.11 14.48 5.11
CA ILE A 724 31.86 14.49 6.38
C ILE A 724 31.20 13.50 7.33
N ILE A 725 31.92 12.43 7.65
CA ILE A 725 31.56 11.49 8.71
C ILE A 725 31.73 12.20 10.06
N ILE A 726 30.76 12.02 10.94
CA ILE A 726 30.73 12.62 12.27
C ILE A 726 31.18 11.58 13.29
N SER A 727 32.38 11.76 13.83
CA SER A 727 32.91 11.05 15.00
C SER A 727 32.23 11.65 16.24
N TYR A 728 31.01 11.17 16.54
CA TYR A 728 30.17 11.74 17.57
C TYR A 728 30.63 11.27 18.95
N TRP A 729 31.29 12.15 19.69
CA TRP A 729 31.94 11.81 20.96
C TRP A 729 31.24 12.36 22.19
N THR A 730 30.71 13.59 22.13
CA THR A 730 30.06 14.25 23.27
C THR A 730 28.68 14.80 22.94
N ALA A 731 27.81 14.79 23.94
CA ALA A 731 26.54 15.52 23.94
C ALA A 731 26.67 17.00 24.36
N GLY A 732 27.89 17.47 24.63
CA GLY A 732 28.17 18.81 25.14
C GLY A 732 27.91 18.93 26.65
N TRP A 733 28.03 20.16 27.17
CA TRP A 733 27.83 20.48 28.57
C TRP A 733 27.24 21.89 28.72
N SER A 734 26.95 22.31 29.96
CA SER A 734 26.32 23.61 30.23
C SER A 734 27.14 24.79 29.67
N GLY A 735 26.63 25.44 28.62
CA GLY A 735 27.32 26.52 27.88
C GLY A 735 28.21 26.05 26.73
N TYR A 736 28.10 24.77 26.34
CA TYR A 736 28.81 24.13 25.23
C TYR A 736 27.82 23.25 24.46
N ASP A 737 26.90 23.91 23.76
CA ASP A 737 25.69 23.34 23.18
C ASP A 737 25.95 22.83 21.75
N VAL A 738 26.24 21.53 21.60
CA VAL A 738 26.57 20.90 20.29
C VAL A 738 25.31 20.49 19.50
N ALA A 739 25.45 20.20 18.20
CA ALA A 739 24.37 19.59 17.42
C ALA A 739 24.09 18.15 17.90
N LYS A 740 22.80 17.78 17.94
CA LYS A 740 22.35 16.42 18.32
C LYS A 740 22.56 15.39 17.20
N PRO A 741 22.64 14.08 17.52
CA PRO A 741 22.87 13.04 16.52
C PRO A 741 21.81 13.02 15.41
N GLU A 742 20.53 13.24 15.76
CA GLU A 742 19.41 13.30 14.80
C GLU A 742 19.59 14.44 13.78
N TYR A 743 20.18 15.56 14.18
CA TYR A 743 20.43 16.70 13.29
C TYR A 743 21.45 16.34 12.22
N PHE A 744 22.51 15.61 12.59
CA PHE A 744 23.49 15.10 11.63
C PHE A 744 22.87 14.11 10.63
N VAL A 745 22.03 13.17 11.11
CA VAL A 745 21.28 12.25 10.23
C VAL A 745 20.32 13.02 9.31
N GLN A 746 19.61 14.03 9.81
CA GLN A 746 18.72 14.88 9.01
C GLN A 746 19.46 15.67 7.93
N LYS A 747 20.70 16.10 8.20
CA LYS A 747 21.58 16.77 7.21
C LYS A 747 22.31 15.78 6.28
N GLY A 748 22.10 14.46 6.43
CA GLY A 748 22.62 13.41 5.56
C GLY A 748 24.00 12.84 5.94
N HIS A 749 24.55 13.20 7.10
CA HIS A 749 25.84 12.71 7.55
C HIS A 749 25.79 11.26 8.06
N LYS A 750 26.88 10.53 7.86
CA LYS A 750 27.15 9.25 8.54
C LYS A 750 27.73 9.50 9.93
N ILE A 751 27.42 8.66 10.90
CA ILE A 751 27.89 8.79 12.29
C ILE A 751 28.74 7.59 12.71
N PHE A 752 29.91 7.86 13.29
CA PHE A 752 30.63 6.92 14.17
C PHE A 752 30.26 7.22 15.61
N ASN A 753 29.84 6.19 16.36
CA ASN A 753 29.63 6.30 17.79
C ASN A 753 30.97 6.33 18.52
N THR A 754 31.42 7.50 18.95
CA THR A 754 32.74 7.71 19.57
C THR A 754 32.59 8.01 21.07
N ASN A 755 31.60 7.37 21.71
CA ASN A 755 31.05 7.72 23.02
C ASN A 755 32.13 7.98 24.09
N ASP A 756 32.12 9.18 24.67
CA ASP A 756 33.05 9.59 25.74
C ASP A 756 32.96 8.72 27.01
N ALA A 757 31.86 7.97 27.20
CA ALA A 757 31.74 6.96 28.26
C ALA A 757 32.74 5.80 28.11
N TRP A 758 33.37 5.60 26.94
CA TRP A 758 34.43 4.61 26.69
C TRP A 758 35.84 5.23 26.65
N TYR A 759 35.98 6.55 26.84
CA TYR A 759 37.28 7.22 26.82
C TYR A 759 38.11 6.86 28.06
N TRP A 760 39.42 6.67 27.86
CA TRP A 760 40.39 6.66 28.95
C TRP A 760 41.49 7.69 28.71
N VAL A 761 41.73 8.59 29.68
CA VAL A 761 42.93 9.44 29.72
C VAL A 761 44.01 8.71 30.52
N ALA A 762 45.13 8.41 29.86
CA ALA A 762 46.20 7.59 30.41
C ALA A 762 46.69 8.12 31.77
N GLY A 763 46.68 7.25 32.79
CA GLY A 763 47.08 7.58 34.16
C GLY A 763 45.99 8.20 35.04
N ASN A 764 44.76 8.40 34.55
CA ASN A 764 43.57 8.62 35.37
C ASN A 764 42.91 7.25 35.63
N VAL A 765 43.10 6.67 36.82
CA VAL A 765 42.65 5.29 37.10
C VAL A 765 41.29 5.29 37.82
N ASP A 766 41.28 5.88 39.01
CA ASP A 766 40.17 5.97 39.98
C ASP A 766 39.77 7.44 40.26
N SER A 767 40.37 8.37 39.52
CA SER A 767 40.34 9.80 39.79
C SER A 767 40.74 10.61 38.54
N GLY A 768 40.15 11.81 38.41
CA GLY A 768 40.24 12.64 37.21
C GLY A 768 39.00 12.52 36.32
N ILE A 769 39.12 12.99 35.07
CA ILE A 769 38.12 12.77 34.01
C ILE A 769 38.53 11.58 33.13
N TYR A 770 37.55 10.93 32.50
CA TYR A 770 37.75 9.75 31.63
C TYR A 770 38.61 8.66 32.31
N GLN A 771 38.09 8.15 33.43
CA GLN A 771 38.78 7.22 34.32
C GLN A 771 38.77 5.79 33.76
N TYR A 772 39.83 5.03 34.05
CA TYR A 772 39.97 3.63 33.65
C TYR A 772 38.82 2.76 34.13
N ASP A 773 38.48 2.85 35.42
CA ASP A 773 37.44 2.03 36.04
C ASP A 773 36.04 2.39 35.53
N ASP A 774 35.78 3.67 35.25
CA ASP A 774 34.54 4.13 34.62
C ASP A 774 34.40 3.59 33.18
N ALA A 775 35.45 3.69 32.37
CA ALA A 775 35.44 3.21 30.99
C ALA A 775 35.13 1.71 30.91
N LEU A 776 35.80 0.89 31.72
CA LEU A 776 35.51 -0.54 31.85
C LEU A 776 34.06 -0.80 32.31
N ALA A 777 33.62 -0.10 33.36
CA ALA A 777 32.27 -0.27 33.89
C ALA A 777 31.20 0.13 32.85
N ASN A 778 31.46 1.13 32.01
CA ASN A 778 30.50 1.62 31.02
C ASN A 778 30.33 0.70 29.81
N MET A 779 31.34 -0.12 29.46
CA MET A 779 31.20 -1.13 28.40
C MET A 779 30.08 -2.15 28.67
N SER A 780 29.78 -2.43 29.95
CA SER A 780 28.66 -3.29 30.35
C SER A 780 27.31 -2.57 30.50
N LYS A 781 27.31 -1.23 30.48
CA LYS A 781 26.11 -0.38 30.64
C LYS A 781 25.62 0.26 29.33
N LYS A 782 26.52 0.40 28.36
CA LYS A 782 26.31 1.07 27.07
C LYS A 782 26.20 0.04 25.96
N ALA A 783 25.20 0.16 25.08
CA ALA A 783 25.14 -0.62 23.86
C ALA A 783 26.19 -0.09 22.86
N PHE A 784 26.68 -0.95 21.96
CA PHE A 784 27.57 -0.54 20.87
C PHE A 784 26.97 0.60 20.01
N THR A 785 25.63 0.65 19.92
CA THR A 785 24.83 1.65 19.19
C THR A 785 24.35 2.85 20.04
N ASP A 786 24.69 2.94 21.34
CA ASP A 786 24.29 4.05 22.22
C ASP A 786 25.16 5.29 21.95
N VAL A 787 24.66 6.19 21.09
CA VAL A 787 25.31 7.48 20.77
C VAL A 787 24.91 8.53 21.83
N PRO A 788 25.85 9.35 22.36
CA PRO A 788 25.54 10.35 23.39
C PRO A 788 24.39 11.28 23.00
N ALA A 789 23.35 11.30 23.83
CA ALA A 789 22.09 12.04 23.64
C ALA A 789 21.28 11.70 22.36
N GLY A 790 21.60 10.60 21.69
CA GLY A 790 20.84 10.08 20.54
C GLY A 790 19.65 9.21 20.94
N SER A 791 18.76 9.00 19.98
CA SER A 791 17.59 8.14 20.06
C SER A 791 17.93 6.65 19.81
N PRO A 792 17.14 5.71 20.38
CA PRO A 792 17.30 4.29 20.08
C PRO A 792 17.16 4.00 18.58
N ASN A 793 18.05 3.17 18.04
CA ASN A 793 18.15 2.82 16.61
C ASN A 793 18.60 3.96 15.67
N LEU A 794 19.29 4.99 16.18
CA LEU A 794 19.98 5.96 15.35
C LEU A 794 20.96 5.25 14.38
N PRO A 795 20.95 5.56 13.07
CA PRO A 795 21.85 4.92 12.10
C PRO A 795 23.30 5.34 12.31
N ILE A 796 24.17 4.37 12.60
CA ILE A 796 25.63 4.53 12.67
C ILE A 796 26.33 3.64 11.63
N ILE A 797 27.60 3.92 11.34
CA ILE A 797 28.47 3.07 10.49
C ILE A 797 29.48 2.25 11.31
N GLY A 798 29.54 2.47 12.62
CA GLY A 798 30.49 1.82 13.52
C GLY A 798 30.70 2.58 14.82
N SER A 799 31.57 2.05 15.67
CA SER A 799 31.87 2.61 17.00
C SER A 799 33.37 2.63 17.29
N ILE A 800 33.81 3.65 18.04
CA ILE A 800 35.23 3.95 18.31
C ILE A 800 35.48 4.00 19.82
N GLN A 801 36.44 3.21 20.29
CA GLN A 801 37.02 3.28 21.63
C GLN A 801 38.31 4.11 21.61
N CYS A 802 38.52 5.04 22.55
CA CYS A 802 39.66 5.97 22.53
C CYS A 802 40.51 5.94 23.81
N VAL A 803 41.83 5.92 23.62
CA VAL A 803 42.84 6.16 24.68
C VAL A 803 43.62 7.44 24.37
N TRP A 804 43.61 8.37 25.32
CA TRP A 804 44.15 9.73 25.19
C TRP A 804 45.35 9.99 26.10
N TYR A 805 46.24 10.91 25.69
CA TYR A 805 47.45 11.29 26.43
C TYR A 805 47.53 12.79 26.69
N ASP A 806 46.45 13.36 27.24
CA ASP A 806 46.32 14.76 27.69
C ASP A 806 47.50 15.24 28.55
N ASP A 807 48.04 14.35 29.39
CA ASP A 807 49.37 14.50 29.98
C ASP A 807 50.34 13.48 29.35
N PRO A 808 51.08 13.84 28.29
CA PRO A 808 51.94 12.91 27.58
C PRO A 808 53.20 12.52 28.39
N ARG A 809 53.42 13.13 29.56
CA ARG A 809 54.48 12.76 30.52
C ARG A 809 54.17 11.47 31.26
N ARG A 810 52.91 10.99 31.25
CA ARG A 810 52.52 9.70 31.84
C ARG A 810 53.22 8.56 31.10
N ASP A 811 53.57 7.51 31.84
CA ASP A 811 54.19 6.30 31.28
C ASP A 811 53.23 5.54 30.36
N TYR A 812 53.77 4.65 29.52
CA TYR A 812 52.94 3.73 28.74
C TYR A 812 52.41 2.61 29.64
N ASP A 813 51.11 2.35 29.58
CA ASP A 813 50.44 1.31 30.37
C ASP A 813 49.67 0.36 29.43
N PHE A 814 50.42 -0.50 28.76
CA PHE A 814 49.87 -1.45 27.77
C PHE A 814 48.95 -2.48 28.43
N GLU A 815 49.20 -2.89 29.68
CA GLU A 815 48.31 -3.79 30.43
C GLU A 815 46.87 -3.23 30.54
N ARG A 816 46.75 -1.93 30.87
CA ARG A 816 45.45 -1.24 30.88
C ARG A 816 44.85 -1.06 29.48
N ILE A 817 45.65 -0.68 28.48
CA ILE A 817 45.17 -0.57 27.10
C ILE A 817 44.62 -1.92 26.61
N TYR A 818 45.34 -3.01 26.86
CA TYR A 818 44.94 -4.37 26.47
C TYR A 818 43.68 -4.82 27.21
N THR A 819 43.57 -4.54 28.51
CA THR A 819 42.36 -4.86 29.28
C THR A 819 41.14 -4.08 28.77
N LEU A 820 41.29 -2.80 28.38
CA LEU A 820 40.23 -2.02 27.73
C LEU A 820 39.82 -2.62 26.38
N MET A 821 40.79 -3.02 25.54
CA MET A 821 40.53 -3.63 24.22
C MET A 821 39.91 -5.03 24.33
N ASP A 822 40.27 -5.81 25.35
CA ASP A 822 39.68 -7.13 25.64
C ASP A 822 38.23 -6.96 26.12
N THR A 823 38.01 -6.10 27.11
CA THR A 823 36.67 -5.85 27.68
C THR A 823 35.69 -5.34 26.62
N PHE A 824 36.13 -4.44 25.73
CA PHE A 824 35.30 -3.91 24.64
C PHE A 824 34.95 -4.99 23.60
N SER A 825 35.92 -5.85 23.23
CA SER A 825 35.70 -7.00 22.34
C SER A 825 34.77 -8.06 22.94
N GLU A 826 34.88 -8.33 24.24
CA GLU A 826 34.03 -9.31 24.92
C GLU A 826 32.59 -8.83 25.08
N ASN A 827 32.36 -7.55 25.42
CA ASN A 827 31.01 -6.98 25.55
C ASN A 827 30.32 -6.79 24.18
N TYR A 828 31.07 -6.53 23.11
CA TYR A 828 30.54 -6.19 21.79
C TYR A 828 30.86 -7.21 20.70
N ARG A 829 31.05 -8.49 21.07
CA ARG A 829 31.49 -9.58 20.19
C ARG A 829 30.69 -9.74 18.88
N GLU A 830 29.41 -9.38 18.86
CA GLU A 830 28.56 -9.46 17.65
C GLU A 830 28.91 -8.40 16.57
N TYR A 831 29.62 -7.33 16.94
CA TYR A 831 30.15 -6.30 16.04
C TYR A 831 31.65 -6.48 15.74
N MET A 832 32.27 -7.53 16.28
CA MET A 832 33.68 -7.87 16.07
C MET A 832 33.82 -8.89 14.94
N VAL A 833 34.86 -8.74 14.13
CA VAL A 833 35.23 -9.71 13.08
C VAL A 833 35.77 -10.97 13.75
N VAL A 834 34.88 -11.96 13.92
CA VAL A 834 35.23 -13.31 14.36
C VAL A 834 36.21 -13.93 13.36
N LYS A 835 37.32 -14.50 13.88
CA LYS A 835 38.37 -15.22 13.16
C LYS A 835 38.50 -16.64 13.69
#